data_AF-A0A483EBS2-F1
#
_entry.id   AF-A0A483EBS2-F1
#
_cell.length_a   1.000
_cell.length_b   1.000
_cell.length_c   1.000
_cell.angle_alpha   90.00
_cell.angle_beta   90.00
_cell.angle_gamma   90.00
#
_symmetry.space_group_name_H-M   'P 1'
#
loop_
_entity.id
_entity.type
_entity.pdbx_description
1 polymer ?
#
loop_
_entity_poly.entity_id
_entity_poly.type
_entity_poly.pdbx_seq_one_letter_code
_entity_poly.pdbx_strand_id
1 'polypeptide(L)'
;MAEVPLPTPTDNAVPSTDIRDAVYAGAMLDKVVTSTELKYTDRLGGEHYTVDGIKAEGDKVVEETRQNLIPLSRQYMTLSDAQADIANIPEGSSTYVRSQDGSSLADEYINNGGTLTATGRHMPSQQAVIDVDTALRSLIDELPNDALFLFSDADGFHIADIALDQTGKPVLSLGRLSLSRNSGSVFDITDADGFTVSVDDLTNRVRALESGDILYRGISFSRNERNALEVTDADGFVVSIDDLLSRVFRTEQGKFVYVGQELQRSSENLFEITDVDGFSFALDSLIDRVDNLEKGDGNANNDLIARLESLAQSSRSSLSFPVSAPVAPLKTGVNIYIFYGQSLAIGDEAFTTVTRQPSQLGNVMLGLCVRGQYYDRTSDSTFGVVGGENKYYPLQEKRQNGADIITDPAVSTRLGETVASGFAETLKTLHNRSLGVINDEQTIIACSVTGAVGTSLSTLLKGATSTPYYQRLISCVQGHMQAAAAAGHTDVRVAGLVFLQGENDYGGTARESYLQMLNQLIDDFNADVKAITGQTDNPGFYLYQTGGTYVSQSKGNTLPVDMAQLDITSRPDAFMVAPMFPYPQAVAAKTHKSANAYRWWGCAAANAVHHIYKGMNHSPFRMVKAVYDGTRIYVPFMVPCPPLAIRPFYVVSTPTIKTDWGFTIIDGTGTLTGAALNVEIVSPSVVCITPSRPLSGNIRINLGDQLHGGGHNIADSSPQKAIFNWQYYGDNNQPAYENIPSLNDAPYPLCNFAAIQTINVETNS
;
A
#
# COMPACT_ATOMS: atom_id res chain seq x y z
N MET A 1 -15.62 80.36 9.73
CA MET A 1 -14.22 80.45 9.28
C MET A 1 -14.20 80.07 7.82
N ALA A 2 -13.42 80.74 6.97
CA ALA A 2 -13.31 80.34 5.57
C ALA A 2 -12.78 78.90 5.50
N GLU A 3 -13.55 77.98 4.89
CA GLU A 3 -13.09 76.62 4.64
C GLU A 3 -11.88 76.69 3.72
N VAL A 4 -10.73 76.27 4.22
CA VAL A 4 -9.54 76.12 3.39
C VAL A 4 -9.81 74.91 2.49
N PRO A 5 -9.82 75.06 1.15
CA PRO A 5 -10.10 73.93 0.27
C PRO A 5 -9.01 72.87 0.44
N LEU A 6 -9.42 71.60 0.50
CA LEU A 6 -8.49 70.49 0.54
C LEU A 6 -7.60 70.51 -0.71
N PRO A 7 -6.29 70.21 -0.57
CA PRO A 7 -5.42 70.10 -1.72
C PRO A 7 -5.89 68.96 -2.63
N THR A 8 -5.79 69.15 -3.95
CA THR A 8 -6.01 68.07 -4.91
C THR A 8 -4.93 67.01 -4.71
N PRO A 9 -5.29 65.76 -4.37
CA PRO A 9 -4.32 64.69 -4.18
C PRO A 9 -3.72 64.28 -5.53
N THR A 10 -2.63 63.53 -5.47
CA THR A 10 -1.96 62.95 -6.65
C THR A 10 -2.29 61.46 -6.77
N ASP A 11 -2.11 60.91 -7.98
CA ASP A 11 -2.24 59.48 -8.26
C ASP A 11 -0.97 58.68 -7.90
N ASN A 12 -0.08 59.23 -7.06
CA ASN A 12 1.12 58.53 -6.62
C ASN A 12 0.75 57.23 -5.88
N ALA A 13 1.52 56.16 -6.10
CA ALA A 13 1.32 54.89 -5.40
C ALA A 13 1.32 55.08 -3.85
N VAL A 14 0.62 54.20 -3.14
CA VAL A 14 0.65 54.16 -1.66
C VAL A 14 1.87 53.32 -1.22
N PRO A 15 2.76 53.83 -0.34
CA PRO A 15 2.73 55.13 0.33
C PRO A 15 3.28 56.28 -0.54
N SER A 16 2.67 57.46 -0.44
CA SER A 16 3.16 58.68 -1.08
C SER A 16 3.89 59.58 -0.08
N THR A 17 5.00 60.18 -0.51
CA THR A 17 5.73 61.21 0.26
C THR A 17 5.28 62.63 -0.11
N ASP A 18 4.32 62.79 -1.03
CA ASP A 18 3.77 64.08 -1.40
C ASP A 18 2.86 64.62 -0.27
N ILE A 19 3.14 65.85 0.16
CA ILE A 19 2.42 66.50 1.25
C ILE A 19 0.91 66.65 0.94
N ARG A 20 0.53 66.77 -0.33
CA ARG A 20 -0.89 66.88 -0.74
C ARG A 20 -1.65 65.60 -0.43
N ASP A 21 -1.02 64.45 -0.64
CA ASP A 21 -1.61 63.14 -0.35
C ASP A 21 -1.74 62.91 1.15
N ALA A 22 -0.74 63.35 1.93
CA ALA A 22 -0.77 63.26 3.40
C ALA A 22 -1.89 64.14 3.99
N VAL A 23 -2.04 65.37 3.50
CA VAL A 23 -3.10 66.29 3.95
C VAL A 23 -4.48 65.80 3.52
N TYR A 24 -4.65 65.33 2.28
CA TYR A 24 -5.91 64.74 1.81
C TYR A 24 -6.28 63.49 2.60
N ALA A 25 -5.32 62.58 2.84
CA ALA A 25 -5.54 61.38 3.65
C ALA A 25 -5.92 61.71 5.10
N GLY A 26 -5.31 62.74 5.70
CA GLY A 26 -5.68 63.23 7.03
C GLY A 26 -7.13 63.74 7.09
N ALA A 27 -7.59 64.46 6.06
CA ALA A 27 -8.97 64.92 5.97
C ALA A 27 -9.97 63.79 5.71
N MET A 28 -9.59 62.79 4.90
CA MET A 28 -10.42 61.60 4.72
C MET A 28 -10.49 60.75 5.99
N LEU A 29 -9.42 60.70 6.78
CA LEU A 29 -9.43 60.03 8.10
C LEU A 29 -10.40 60.71 9.08
N ASP A 30 -10.46 62.04 9.09
CA ASP A 30 -11.49 62.75 9.86
C ASP A 30 -12.89 62.33 9.38
N LYS A 31 -13.12 62.31 8.06
CA LYS A 31 -14.37 61.81 7.47
C LYS A 31 -14.67 60.35 7.85
N VAL A 32 -13.68 59.46 7.91
CA VAL A 32 -13.86 58.06 8.35
C VAL A 32 -14.39 57.98 9.78
N VAL A 33 -13.90 58.85 10.66
CA VAL A 33 -14.16 58.79 12.10
C VAL A 33 -15.40 59.59 12.51
N THR A 34 -15.66 60.73 11.88
CA THR A 34 -16.66 61.71 12.32
C THR A 34 -17.88 61.85 11.40
N SER A 35 -17.82 61.35 10.16
CA SER A 35 -18.94 61.43 9.23
C SER A 35 -20.02 60.39 9.53
N THR A 36 -21.28 60.78 9.31
CA THR A 36 -22.45 59.88 9.30
C THR A 36 -22.69 59.22 7.93
N GLU A 37 -21.94 59.60 6.89
CA GLU A 37 -21.98 58.89 5.61
C GLU A 37 -21.38 57.50 5.77
N LEU A 38 -21.98 56.46 5.18
CA LEU A 38 -21.53 55.08 5.36
C LEU A 38 -20.22 54.77 4.63
N LYS A 39 -19.90 55.54 3.59
CA LYS A 39 -18.73 55.31 2.74
C LYS A 39 -18.00 56.61 2.42
N TYR A 40 -16.73 56.50 2.07
CA TYR A 40 -15.94 57.57 1.49
C TYR A 40 -15.07 57.02 0.35
N THR A 41 -14.66 57.89 -0.56
CA THR A 41 -13.76 57.55 -1.66
C THR A 41 -12.34 58.00 -1.31
N ASP A 42 -11.37 57.10 -1.45
CA ASP A 42 -9.96 57.42 -1.27
C ASP A 42 -9.40 58.22 -2.44
N ARG A 43 -8.13 58.64 -2.32
CA ARG A 43 -7.46 59.45 -3.35
C ARG A 43 -7.23 58.72 -4.68
N LEU A 44 -7.31 57.39 -4.71
CA LEU A 44 -7.16 56.56 -5.91
C LEU A 44 -8.51 56.13 -6.50
N GLY A 45 -9.62 56.62 -5.94
CA GLY A 45 -10.98 56.29 -6.41
C GLY A 45 -11.60 55.04 -5.76
N GLY A 46 -10.96 54.44 -4.76
CA GLY A 46 -11.49 53.29 -4.03
C GLY A 46 -12.54 53.68 -3.00
N GLU A 47 -13.70 53.03 -2.98
CA GLU A 47 -14.73 53.22 -1.95
C GLU A 47 -14.46 52.35 -0.71
N HIS A 48 -14.50 52.97 0.48
CA HIS A 48 -14.29 52.31 1.77
C HIS A 48 -15.38 52.70 2.77
N TYR A 49 -15.60 51.89 3.80
CA TYR A 49 -16.56 52.20 4.87
C TYR A 49 -16.00 53.21 5.87
N THR A 50 -16.86 54.08 6.36
CA THR A 50 -16.62 54.87 7.58
C THR A 50 -16.91 54.03 8.83
N VAL A 51 -16.63 54.55 10.03
CA VAL A 51 -16.97 53.88 11.29
C VAL A 51 -18.47 53.60 11.39
N ASP A 52 -19.33 54.54 11.02
CA ASP A 52 -20.79 54.33 11.03
C ASP A 52 -21.25 53.37 9.91
N GLY A 53 -20.54 53.33 8.78
CA GLY A 53 -20.71 52.30 7.76
C GLY A 53 -20.47 50.88 8.29
N ILE A 54 -19.39 50.70 9.04
CA ILE A 54 -19.04 49.40 9.65
C ILE A 54 -20.08 48.99 10.71
N LYS A 55 -20.54 49.93 11.56
CA LYS A 55 -21.61 49.64 12.54
C LYS A 55 -22.90 49.21 11.85
N ALA A 56 -23.32 49.93 10.82
CA ALA A 56 -24.54 49.60 10.09
C ALA A 56 -24.50 48.20 9.45
N GLU A 57 -23.32 47.78 8.95
CA GLU A 57 -23.16 46.43 8.42
C GLU A 57 -23.10 45.38 9.53
N GLY A 58 -22.48 45.70 10.67
CA GLY A 58 -22.50 44.86 11.87
C GLY A 58 -23.93 44.62 12.39
N ASP A 59 -24.75 45.66 12.45
CA ASP A 59 -26.15 45.56 12.90
C ASP A 59 -26.98 44.66 11.98
N LYS A 60 -26.75 44.70 10.65
CA LYS A 60 -27.39 43.78 9.71
C LYS A 60 -27.00 42.32 9.97
N VAL A 61 -25.71 42.05 10.18
CA VAL A 61 -25.24 40.68 10.45
C VAL A 61 -25.81 40.14 11.76
N VAL A 62 -25.90 40.98 12.79
CA VAL A 62 -26.53 40.61 14.07
C VAL A 62 -28.01 40.28 13.86
N GLU A 63 -28.75 41.10 13.12
CA GLU A 63 -30.16 40.87 12.85
C GLU A 63 -30.39 39.63 11.96
N GLU A 64 -29.56 39.41 10.94
CA GLU A 64 -29.59 38.20 10.12
C GLU A 64 -29.27 36.95 10.96
N THR A 65 -28.28 37.03 11.84
CA THR A 65 -27.94 35.94 12.77
C THR A 65 -29.08 35.67 13.75
N ARG A 66 -29.74 36.71 14.26
CA ARG A 66 -30.92 36.60 15.12
C ARG A 66 -32.08 35.91 14.39
N GLN A 67 -32.32 36.22 13.12
CA GLN A 67 -33.35 35.58 12.29
C GLN A 67 -33.00 34.12 11.96
N ASN A 68 -31.72 33.80 11.72
CA ASN A 68 -31.27 32.46 11.33
C ASN A 68 -31.08 31.48 12.50
N LEU A 69 -31.01 31.96 13.75
CA LEU A 69 -30.93 31.13 14.96
C LEU A 69 -32.30 30.77 15.56
N ILE A 70 -33.40 31.32 15.04
CA ILE A 70 -34.78 31.00 15.47
C ILE A 70 -35.09 29.48 15.47
N PRO A 71 -34.58 28.65 14.54
CA PRO A 71 -34.83 27.21 14.58
C PRO A 71 -34.22 26.50 15.79
N LEU A 72 -33.32 27.15 16.54
CA LEU A 72 -32.63 26.62 17.72
C LEU A 72 -33.10 27.28 19.04
N SER A 73 -34.29 27.87 19.05
CA SER A 73 -34.90 28.59 20.19
C SER A 73 -34.52 28.04 21.57
N ARG A 74 -34.23 28.96 22.50
CA ARG A 74 -34.07 28.69 23.93
C ARG A 74 -35.27 27.86 24.42
N GLN A 75 -35.02 26.69 25.00
CA GLN A 75 -36.09 25.89 25.60
C GLN A 75 -36.51 26.52 26.92
N TYR A 76 -37.80 26.81 27.07
CA TYR A 76 -38.36 27.37 28.30
C TYR A 76 -38.92 26.25 29.18
N MET A 77 -38.70 26.38 30.49
CA MET A 77 -39.29 25.44 31.45
C MET A 77 -40.77 25.72 31.67
N THR A 78 -41.22 26.97 31.55
CA THR A 78 -42.62 27.36 31.75
C THR A 78 -43.10 28.30 30.65
N LEU A 79 -44.41 28.28 30.38
CA LEU A 79 -45.03 29.20 29.41
C LEU A 79 -44.91 30.66 29.86
N SER A 80 -44.91 30.91 31.18
CA SER A 80 -44.72 32.26 31.73
C SER A 80 -43.35 32.83 31.39
N ASP A 81 -42.30 32.02 31.48
CA ASP A 81 -40.94 32.46 31.13
C ASP A 81 -40.82 32.73 29.63
N ALA A 82 -41.44 31.88 28.81
CA ALA A 82 -41.50 32.07 27.35
C ALA A 82 -42.27 33.36 26.98
N GLN A 83 -43.38 33.63 27.67
CA GLN A 83 -44.20 34.82 27.45
C GLN A 83 -43.53 36.10 27.97
N ALA A 84 -42.71 36.02 29.01
CA ALA A 84 -41.90 37.14 29.48
C ALA A 84 -40.77 37.49 28.49
N ASP A 85 -40.26 36.50 27.75
CA ASP A 85 -39.21 36.65 26.74
C ASP A 85 -39.76 36.94 25.32
N ILE A 86 -41.01 37.40 25.22
CA ILE A 86 -41.72 37.59 23.94
C ILE A 86 -40.99 38.51 22.95
N ALA A 87 -40.22 39.48 23.46
CA ALA A 87 -39.42 40.38 22.62
C ALA A 87 -38.37 39.63 21.79
N ASN A 88 -37.93 38.45 22.25
CA ASN A 88 -36.96 37.60 21.57
C ASN A 88 -37.61 36.48 20.73
N ILE A 89 -38.94 36.39 20.68
CA ILE A 89 -39.71 35.43 19.87
C ILE A 89 -40.46 36.23 18.81
N PRO A 90 -40.01 36.31 17.54
CA PRO A 90 -40.67 37.12 16.54
C PRO A 90 -42.12 36.71 16.27
N GLU A 91 -42.95 37.67 15.86
CA GLU A 91 -44.32 37.38 15.45
C GLU A 91 -44.36 36.33 14.33
N GLY A 92 -45.27 35.37 14.44
CA GLY A 92 -45.40 34.23 13.54
C GLY A 92 -44.38 33.11 13.75
N SER A 93 -43.40 33.27 14.65
CA SER A 93 -42.42 32.22 14.99
C SER A 93 -42.92 31.33 16.12
N SER A 94 -42.49 30.05 16.11
CA SER A 94 -42.79 29.10 17.17
C SER A 94 -41.65 28.93 18.16
N THR A 95 -42.00 28.55 19.40
CA THR A 95 -41.08 28.17 20.48
C THR A 95 -41.60 26.92 21.19
N TYR A 96 -40.72 26.25 21.94
CA TYR A 96 -41.04 25.02 22.68
C TYR A 96 -40.93 25.24 24.18
N VAL A 97 -41.98 24.82 24.90
CA VAL A 97 -42.04 24.84 26.36
C VAL A 97 -42.06 23.41 26.87
N ARG A 98 -41.26 23.09 27.90
CA ARG A 98 -41.23 21.76 28.51
C ARG A 98 -42.63 21.38 29.02
N SER A 99 -43.13 20.21 28.59
CA SER A 99 -44.40 19.68 29.11
C SER A 99 -44.25 19.35 30.61
N GLN A 100 -45.23 19.79 31.40
CA GLN A 100 -45.23 19.64 32.85
C GLN A 100 -45.88 18.33 33.31
N ASP A 101 -46.77 17.76 32.48
CA ASP A 101 -47.46 16.49 32.77
C ASP A 101 -46.72 15.26 32.20
N GLY A 102 -45.69 15.48 31.37
CA GLY A 102 -44.86 14.44 30.78
C GLY A 102 -45.53 13.70 29.62
N SER A 103 -46.70 14.16 29.16
CA SER A 103 -47.40 13.60 27.99
C SER A 103 -46.62 13.80 26.68
N SER A 104 -45.75 14.81 26.64
CA SER A 104 -44.82 15.11 25.56
C SER A 104 -43.44 15.48 26.13
N LEU A 105 -42.40 15.55 25.29
CA LEU A 105 -41.13 16.15 25.69
C LEU A 105 -41.22 17.68 25.78
N ALA A 106 -41.98 18.30 24.88
CA ALA A 106 -42.23 19.73 24.86
C ALA A 106 -43.47 20.05 24.00
N ASP A 107 -44.16 21.12 24.35
CA ASP A 107 -45.33 21.64 23.64
C ASP A 107 -44.94 22.87 22.82
N GLU A 108 -45.44 22.95 21.58
CA GLU A 108 -45.14 24.06 20.68
C GLU A 108 -46.16 25.20 20.84
N TYR A 109 -45.65 26.43 20.94
CA TYR A 109 -46.42 27.66 20.97
C TYR A 109 -45.97 28.59 19.85
N ILE A 110 -46.91 29.32 19.23
CA ILE A 110 -46.63 30.35 18.23
C ILE A 110 -46.90 31.73 18.81
N ASN A 111 -46.03 32.70 18.52
CA ASN A 111 -46.29 34.10 18.86
C ASN A 111 -47.27 34.71 17.86
N ASN A 112 -48.48 35.04 18.31
CA ASN A 112 -49.50 35.72 17.52
C ASN A 112 -49.75 37.12 18.11
N GLY A 113 -49.20 38.17 17.51
CA GLY A 113 -49.38 39.55 17.96
C GLY A 113 -48.86 39.84 19.38
N GLY A 114 -47.81 39.16 19.85
CA GLY A 114 -47.22 39.33 21.18
C GLY A 114 -47.76 38.39 22.25
N THR A 115 -48.62 37.43 21.88
CA THR A 115 -49.15 36.41 22.80
C THR A 115 -48.85 35.02 22.29
N LEU A 116 -48.25 34.17 23.13
CA LEU A 116 -47.98 32.78 22.83
C LEU A 116 -49.28 31.96 22.87
N THR A 117 -49.60 31.31 21.75
CA THR A 117 -50.77 30.45 21.59
C THR A 117 -50.32 29.03 21.26
N ALA A 118 -50.87 28.02 21.93
CA ALA A 118 -50.53 26.62 21.65
C ALA A 118 -50.93 26.24 20.21
N THR A 119 -50.05 25.56 19.48
CA THR A 119 -50.34 25.12 18.10
C THR A 119 -51.05 23.77 18.05
N GLY A 120 -51.02 23.02 19.15
CA GLY A 120 -51.46 21.63 19.22
C GLY A 120 -50.43 20.63 18.68
N ARG A 121 -49.24 21.09 18.27
CA ARG A 121 -48.11 20.22 17.92
C ARG A 121 -47.23 20.01 19.16
N HIS A 122 -46.76 18.78 19.33
CA HIS A 122 -45.98 18.36 20.48
C HIS A 122 -44.77 17.55 20.01
N MET A 123 -43.66 17.63 20.75
CA MET A 123 -42.52 16.73 20.54
C MET A 123 -42.80 15.41 21.29
N PRO A 124 -42.92 14.26 20.60
CA PRO A 124 -43.33 13.02 21.23
C PRO A 124 -42.31 12.52 22.25
N SER A 125 -42.78 11.95 23.37
CA SER A 125 -41.93 11.25 24.32
C SER A 125 -41.59 9.85 23.84
N GLN A 126 -40.56 9.23 24.40
CA GLN A 126 -40.23 7.83 24.11
C GLN A 126 -41.41 6.90 24.39
N GLN A 127 -42.23 7.21 25.41
CA GLN A 127 -43.41 6.43 25.76
C GLN A 127 -44.47 6.49 24.66
N ALA A 128 -44.74 7.66 24.08
CA ALA A 128 -45.70 7.80 22.98
C ALA A 128 -45.31 6.98 21.74
N VAL A 129 -44.01 6.82 21.47
CA VAL A 129 -43.52 5.96 20.38
C VAL A 129 -43.75 4.48 20.69
N ILE A 130 -43.58 4.06 21.95
CA ILE A 130 -43.81 2.68 22.40
C ILE A 130 -45.29 2.31 22.33
N ASP A 131 -46.19 3.24 22.69
CA ASP A 131 -47.63 2.98 22.69
C ASP A 131 -48.15 2.78 21.25
N VAL A 132 -47.62 3.52 20.28
CA VAL A 132 -47.93 3.32 18.84
C VAL A 132 -47.42 1.98 18.32
N ASP A 133 -46.19 1.58 18.68
CA ASP A 133 -45.66 0.25 18.32
C ASP A 133 -46.53 -0.89 18.89
N THR A 134 -47.00 -0.72 20.13
CA THR A 134 -47.85 -1.71 20.81
C THR A 134 -49.24 -1.82 20.17
N ALA A 135 -49.87 -0.69 19.85
CA ALA A 135 -51.18 -0.67 19.19
C ALA A 135 -51.11 -1.25 17.77
N LEU A 136 -50.05 -0.96 17.01
CA LEU A 136 -49.84 -1.51 15.67
C LEU A 136 -49.66 -3.03 15.71
N ARG A 137 -48.92 -3.56 16.68
CA ARG A 137 -48.78 -5.02 16.88
C ARG A 137 -50.12 -5.68 17.22
N SER A 138 -50.94 -5.05 18.05
CA SER A 138 -52.28 -5.59 18.42
C SER A 138 -53.27 -5.64 17.26
N LEU A 139 -53.14 -4.76 16.27
CA LEU A 139 -54.00 -4.75 15.07
C LEU A 139 -53.53 -5.76 14.01
N ILE A 140 -52.24 -6.11 14.02
CA ILE A 140 -51.63 -7.08 13.10
C ILE A 140 -51.82 -8.52 13.60
N ASP A 141 -51.97 -8.73 14.91
CA ASP A 141 -52.01 -10.07 15.49
C ASP A 141 -53.42 -10.74 15.55
N GLU A 142 -54.53 -10.05 15.24
CA GLU A 142 -55.87 -10.66 15.39
C GLU A 142 -56.77 -10.77 14.14
N LEU A 143 -56.36 -10.33 12.94
CA LEU A 143 -57.10 -10.64 11.70
C LEU A 143 -56.17 -10.77 10.47
N PRO A 144 -55.99 -11.98 9.89
CA PRO A 144 -55.44 -12.11 8.55
C PRO A 144 -56.45 -11.61 7.51
N ASN A 145 -55.99 -10.72 6.65
CA ASN A 145 -56.74 -9.73 5.88
C ASN A 145 -57.75 -10.20 4.78
N ASP A 146 -58.20 -11.46 4.68
CA ASP A 146 -59.09 -11.86 3.56
C ASP A 146 -60.18 -12.93 3.87
N ALA A 147 -60.35 -13.38 5.12
CA ALA A 147 -61.32 -14.43 5.46
C ALA A 147 -62.73 -13.86 5.76
N LEU A 148 -63.76 -14.37 5.06
CA LEU A 148 -65.18 -14.02 5.29
C LEU A 148 -65.78 -14.82 6.46
N PHE A 149 -65.35 -16.08 6.62
CA PHE A 149 -65.69 -16.96 7.74
C PHE A 149 -64.49 -17.85 8.09
N LEU A 150 -64.17 -17.93 9.38
CA LEU A 150 -63.04 -18.71 9.91
C LEU A 150 -63.57 -19.82 10.84
N PHE A 151 -63.23 -21.07 10.55
CA PHE A 151 -63.51 -22.21 11.41
C PHE A 151 -62.21 -22.65 12.11
N SER A 152 -62.00 -22.10 13.31
CA SER A 152 -60.91 -22.49 14.19
C SER A 152 -61.43 -23.14 15.47
N ASP A 153 -60.63 -24.00 16.07
CA ASP A 153 -60.89 -24.47 17.44
C ASP A 153 -60.48 -23.44 18.50
N ALA A 154 -60.78 -23.73 19.76
CA ALA A 154 -60.48 -22.84 20.89
C ALA A 154 -58.97 -22.65 21.15
N ASP A 155 -58.12 -23.51 20.56
CA ASP A 155 -56.66 -23.46 20.67
C ASP A 155 -56.03 -22.72 19.48
N GLY A 156 -56.85 -22.18 18.56
CA GLY A 156 -56.40 -21.37 17.42
C GLY A 156 -55.99 -22.18 16.19
N PHE A 157 -56.26 -23.48 16.13
CA PHE A 157 -55.97 -24.28 14.95
C PHE A 157 -57.03 -24.02 13.85
N HIS A 158 -56.58 -23.45 12.72
CA HIS A 158 -57.42 -23.16 11.56
C HIS A 158 -57.74 -24.44 10.78
N ILE A 159 -59.00 -24.89 10.82
CA ILE A 159 -59.46 -26.11 10.14
C ILE A 159 -59.89 -25.78 8.71
N ALA A 160 -60.64 -24.69 8.55
CA ALA A 160 -61.15 -24.24 7.27
C ALA A 160 -61.47 -22.75 7.27
N ASP A 161 -61.37 -22.12 6.11
CA ASP A 161 -61.85 -20.76 5.89
C ASP A 161 -62.56 -20.63 4.55
N ILE A 162 -63.46 -19.64 4.48
CA ILE A 162 -64.04 -19.18 3.21
C ILE A 162 -63.61 -17.73 3.04
N ALA A 163 -62.84 -17.48 1.99
CA ALA A 163 -62.29 -16.18 1.65
C ALA A 163 -62.72 -15.77 0.23
N LEU A 164 -62.43 -14.52 -0.14
CA LEU A 164 -62.47 -14.10 -1.53
C LEU A 164 -61.04 -14.08 -2.06
N ASP A 165 -60.83 -14.63 -3.25
CA ASP A 165 -59.54 -14.44 -3.93
C ASP A 165 -59.37 -12.99 -4.42
N GLN A 166 -58.17 -12.68 -4.94
CA GLN A 166 -57.83 -11.36 -5.47
C GLN A 166 -58.74 -10.89 -6.62
N THR A 167 -59.56 -11.79 -7.19
CA THR A 167 -60.54 -11.48 -8.25
C THR A 167 -61.98 -11.36 -7.72
N GLY A 168 -62.18 -11.52 -6.41
CA GLY A 168 -63.48 -11.46 -5.73
C GLY A 168 -64.29 -12.74 -5.82
N LYS A 169 -63.68 -13.89 -6.15
CA LYS A 169 -64.39 -15.18 -6.21
C LYS A 169 -64.27 -15.95 -4.89
N PRO A 170 -65.30 -16.70 -4.48
CA PRO A 170 -65.24 -17.51 -3.27
C PRO A 170 -64.21 -18.64 -3.39
N VAL A 171 -63.34 -18.75 -2.39
CA VAL A 171 -62.39 -19.86 -2.22
C VAL A 171 -62.68 -20.56 -0.91
N LEU A 172 -62.75 -21.88 -0.94
CA LEU A 172 -62.82 -22.72 0.26
C LEU A 172 -61.43 -23.28 0.53
N SER A 173 -60.87 -22.93 1.68
CA SER A 173 -59.60 -23.43 2.17
C SER A 173 -59.84 -24.47 3.27
N LEU A 174 -59.16 -25.61 3.18
CA LEU A 174 -59.16 -26.70 4.16
C LEU A 174 -57.70 -26.96 4.57
N GLY A 175 -57.28 -26.36 5.68
CA GLY A 175 -55.88 -26.33 6.10
C GLY A 175 -54.98 -25.65 5.06
N ARG A 176 -54.09 -26.43 4.43
CA ARG A 176 -53.12 -25.95 3.42
C ARG A 176 -53.57 -26.17 1.97
N LEU A 177 -54.81 -26.58 1.74
CA LEU A 177 -55.36 -26.80 0.39
C LEU A 177 -56.55 -25.89 0.18
N SER A 178 -56.67 -25.33 -1.02
CA SER A 178 -57.77 -24.46 -1.41
C SER A 178 -58.44 -24.99 -2.67
N LEU A 179 -59.76 -24.83 -2.76
CA LEU A 179 -60.57 -25.21 -3.91
C LEU A 179 -61.25 -23.97 -4.48
N SER A 180 -61.05 -23.72 -5.77
CA SER A 180 -61.62 -22.57 -6.48
C SER A 180 -62.17 -22.97 -7.86
N ARG A 181 -62.95 -22.07 -8.47
CA ARG A 181 -63.48 -22.26 -9.83
C ARG A 181 -62.80 -21.33 -10.81
N ASN A 182 -62.19 -21.92 -11.84
CA ASN A 182 -61.53 -21.16 -12.90
C ASN A 182 -62.53 -20.53 -13.88
N SER A 183 -62.04 -19.67 -14.77
CA SER A 183 -62.84 -18.96 -15.78
C SER A 183 -63.57 -19.88 -16.78
N GLY A 184 -63.21 -21.16 -16.87
CA GLY A 184 -63.86 -22.19 -17.69
C GLY A 184 -64.99 -22.95 -16.99
N SER A 185 -65.35 -22.60 -15.75
CA SER A 185 -66.32 -23.32 -14.90
C SER A 185 -65.86 -24.69 -14.38
N VAL A 186 -64.55 -24.96 -14.46
CA VAL A 186 -63.91 -26.19 -13.97
C VAL A 186 -63.27 -25.94 -12.59
N PHE A 187 -63.12 -26.99 -11.79
CA PHE A 187 -62.54 -26.90 -10.44
C PHE A 187 -61.02 -26.96 -10.48
N ASP A 188 -60.40 -26.08 -9.70
CA ASP A 188 -58.96 -26.00 -9.47
C ASP A 188 -58.70 -26.30 -7.99
N ILE A 189 -57.79 -27.24 -7.72
CA ILE A 189 -57.28 -27.53 -6.38
C ILE A 189 -55.88 -26.93 -6.29
N THR A 190 -55.66 -26.05 -5.31
CA THR A 190 -54.38 -25.35 -5.11
C THR A 190 -53.84 -25.64 -3.71
N ASP A 191 -52.61 -26.12 -3.60
CA ASP A 191 -51.95 -26.27 -2.30
C ASP A 191 -51.31 -24.96 -1.79
N ALA A 192 -50.83 -24.99 -0.55
CA ALA A 192 -50.24 -23.84 0.13
C ALA A 192 -48.93 -23.34 -0.50
N ASP A 193 -48.33 -24.13 -1.39
CA ASP A 193 -47.13 -23.75 -2.14
C ASP A 193 -47.51 -23.17 -3.52
N GLY A 194 -48.80 -23.04 -3.81
CA GLY A 194 -49.36 -22.44 -5.02
C GLY A 194 -49.50 -23.40 -6.19
N PHE A 195 -49.31 -24.70 -5.98
CA PHE A 195 -49.46 -25.70 -7.03
C PHE A 195 -50.94 -25.96 -7.31
N THR A 196 -51.41 -25.58 -8.51
CA THR A 196 -52.80 -25.72 -8.92
C THR A 196 -52.97 -26.87 -9.92
N VAL A 197 -53.89 -27.79 -9.62
CA VAL A 197 -54.34 -28.83 -10.55
C VAL A 197 -55.77 -28.54 -10.97
N SER A 198 -55.96 -28.30 -12.26
CA SER A 198 -57.29 -28.23 -12.86
C SER A 198 -57.68 -29.58 -13.45
N VAL A 199 -58.98 -29.86 -13.52
CA VAL A 199 -59.48 -31.09 -14.18
C VAL A 199 -59.10 -31.11 -15.68
N ASP A 200 -58.92 -29.94 -16.30
CA ASP A 200 -58.44 -29.82 -17.68
C ASP A 200 -56.95 -30.16 -17.81
N ASP A 201 -56.11 -29.72 -16.87
CA ASP A 201 -54.68 -30.07 -16.82
C ASP A 201 -54.48 -31.57 -16.59
N LEU A 202 -55.31 -32.18 -15.72
CA LEU A 202 -55.30 -33.62 -15.50
C LEU A 202 -55.70 -34.39 -16.76
N THR A 203 -56.73 -33.93 -17.48
CA THR A 203 -57.19 -34.56 -18.73
C THR A 203 -56.13 -34.47 -19.84
N ASN A 204 -55.40 -33.36 -19.93
CA ASN A 204 -54.32 -33.18 -20.90
C ASN A 204 -53.06 -33.97 -20.54
N ARG A 205 -52.71 -34.06 -19.25
CA ARG A 205 -51.59 -34.90 -18.77
C ARG A 205 -51.84 -36.38 -18.99
N VAL A 206 -53.08 -36.85 -18.82
CA VAL A 206 -53.45 -38.25 -19.11
C VAL A 206 -53.31 -38.55 -20.60
N ARG A 207 -53.68 -37.62 -21.49
CA ARG A 207 -53.46 -37.78 -22.96
C ARG A 207 -51.98 -37.77 -23.34
N ALA A 208 -51.15 -36.96 -22.69
CA ALA A 208 -49.71 -36.89 -22.94
C ALA A 208 -48.95 -38.13 -22.42
N LEU A 209 -49.44 -38.73 -21.32
CA LEU A 209 -48.95 -40.01 -20.80
C LEU A 209 -49.25 -41.19 -21.73
N GLU A 210 -50.39 -41.19 -22.42
CA GLU A 210 -50.74 -42.23 -23.42
C GLU A 210 -49.90 -42.13 -24.70
N SER A 211 -49.34 -40.95 -25.03
CA SER A 211 -48.45 -40.74 -26.19
C SER A 211 -46.95 -40.77 -25.87
N GLY A 212 -46.56 -40.90 -24.60
CA GLY A 212 -45.16 -41.04 -24.17
C GLY A 212 -44.35 -39.76 -24.05
N ASP A 213 -44.98 -38.58 -24.20
CA ASP A 213 -44.31 -37.27 -24.05
C ASP A 213 -44.76 -36.63 -22.74
N ILE A 214 -43.88 -36.62 -21.73
CA ILE A 214 -44.18 -35.88 -20.49
C ILE A 214 -43.64 -34.46 -20.67
N LEU A 215 -44.53 -33.46 -20.63
CA LEU A 215 -44.18 -32.04 -20.71
C LEU A 215 -44.32 -31.40 -19.31
N TYR A 216 -43.25 -30.83 -18.77
CA TYR A 216 -43.28 -30.06 -17.53
C TYR A 216 -42.60 -28.70 -17.71
N ARG A 217 -43.35 -27.61 -17.60
CA ARG A 217 -42.86 -26.21 -17.69
C ARG A 217 -42.01 -25.92 -18.94
N GLY A 218 -42.48 -26.37 -20.10
CA GLY A 218 -41.79 -26.17 -21.39
C GLY A 218 -40.65 -27.17 -21.64
N ILE A 219 -40.39 -28.08 -20.71
CA ILE A 219 -39.40 -29.14 -20.87
C ILE A 219 -40.12 -30.45 -21.24
N SER A 220 -39.78 -31.04 -22.39
CA SER A 220 -40.24 -32.37 -22.81
C SER A 220 -39.25 -33.46 -22.38
N PHE A 221 -39.79 -34.57 -21.91
CA PHE A 221 -39.03 -35.78 -21.61
C PHE A 221 -39.43 -36.84 -22.63
N SER A 222 -38.47 -37.28 -23.44
CA SER A 222 -38.68 -38.26 -24.50
C SER A 222 -37.57 -39.31 -24.49
N ARG A 223 -37.71 -40.37 -25.31
CA ARG A 223 -36.63 -41.31 -25.57
C ARG A 223 -36.27 -41.27 -27.05
N ASN A 224 -34.97 -41.22 -27.34
CA ASN A 224 -34.49 -41.23 -28.73
C ASN A 224 -34.47 -42.66 -29.33
N GLU A 225 -34.08 -42.76 -30.60
CA GLU A 225 -34.03 -44.03 -31.35
C GLU A 225 -33.09 -45.10 -30.74
N ARG A 226 -32.20 -44.71 -29.82
CA ARG A 226 -31.32 -45.63 -29.06
C ARG A 226 -31.82 -45.92 -27.66
N ASN A 227 -33.06 -45.52 -27.37
CA ASN A 227 -33.75 -45.72 -26.10
C ASN A 227 -33.11 -44.96 -24.92
N ALA A 228 -32.29 -43.94 -25.17
CA ALA A 228 -31.72 -43.07 -24.15
C ALA A 228 -32.73 -41.97 -23.76
N LEU A 229 -32.75 -41.60 -22.48
CA LEU A 229 -33.63 -40.55 -21.97
C LEU A 229 -33.10 -39.18 -22.39
N GLU A 230 -33.98 -38.37 -22.99
CA GLU A 230 -33.72 -37.00 -23.43
C GLU A 230 -34.66 -36.03 -22.73
N VAL A 231 -34.09 -34.89 -22.36
CA VAL A 231 -34.78 -33.76 -21.75
C VAL A 231 -34.60 -32.57 -22.67
N THR A 232 -35.66 -32.09 -23.29
CA THR A 232 -35.61 -30.96 -24.24
C THR A 232 -36.31 -29.76 -23.64
N ASP A 233 -35.67 -28.61 -23.55
CA ASP A 233 -36.35 -27.39 -23.08
C ASP A 233 -37.20 -26.70 -24.18
N ALA A 234 -37.83 -25.58 -23.81
CA ALA A 234 -38.75 -24.85 -24.66
C ALA A 234 -38.08 -24.19 -25.88
N ASP A 235 -36.76 -24.00 -25.83
CA ASP A 235 -35.96 -23.37 -26.88
C ASP A 235 -35.27 -24.42 -27.79
N GLY A 236 -35.53 -25.71 -27.54
CA GLY A 236 -35.01 -26.84 -28.33
C GLY A 236 -33.64 -27.35 -27.87
N PHE A 237 -33.19 -26.96 -26.68
CA PHE A 237 -31.95 -27.48 -26.10
C PHE A 237 -32.19 -28.87 -25.50
N VAL A 238 -31.50 -29.88 -26.04
CA VAL A 238 -31.63 -31.30 -25.63
C VAL A 238 -30.46 -31.70 -24.73
N VAL A 239 -30.78 -32.22 -23.55
CA VAL A 239 -29.85 -32.89 -22.64
C VAL A 239 -30.21 -34.37 -22.59
N SER A 240 -29.31 -35.22 -23.06
CA SER A 240 -29.45 -36.66 -22.89
C SER A 240 -28.65 -37.13 -21.67
N ILE A 241 -29.10 -38.21 -21.02
CA ILE A 241 -28.30 -38.86 -19.97
C ILE A 241 -26.91 -39.24 -20.50
N ASP A 242 -26.79 -39.61 -21.77
CA ASP A 242 -25.48 -39.90 -22.39
C ASP A 242 -24.62 -38.65 -22.57
N ASP A 243 -25.19 -37.48 -22.88
CA ASP A 243 -24.42 -36.22 -22.95
C ASP A 243 -23.99 -35.78 -21.55
N LEU A 244 -24.87 -35.92 -20.56
CA LEU A 244 -24.58 -35.61 -19.16
C LEU A 244 -23.52 -36.55 -18.59
N LEU A 245 -23.62 -37.85 -18.88
CA LEU A 245 -22.58 -38.82 -18.58
C LEU A 245 -21.29 -38.51 -19.33
N SER A 246 -21.33 -38.11 -20.61
CA SER A 246 -20.12 -37.71 -21.34
C SER A 246 -19.45 -36.46 -20.77
N ARG A 247 -20.21 -35.53 -20.16
CA ARG A 247 -19.70 -34.36 -19.44
C ARG A 247 -19.21 -34.69 -18.03
N VAL A 248 -19.89 -35.62 -17.35
CA VAL A 248 -19.48 -36.22 -16.06
C VAL A 248 -18.27 -37.16 -16.22
N PHE A 249 -18.05 -37.72 -17.41
CA PHE A 249 -16.86 -38.51 -17.77
C PHE A 249 -15.76 -37.66 -18.41
N ARG A 250 -16.06 -36.43 -18.87
CA ARG A 250 -15.02 -35.38 -19.06
C ARG A 250 -14.55 -34.77 -17.73
N THR A 251 -15.12 -35.21 -16.60
CA THR A 251 -14.67 -34.88 -15.24
C THR A 251 -13.50 -35.76 -14.78
N GLU A 252 -12.99 -36.66 -15.62
CA GLU A 252 -11.69 -37.32 -15.39
C GLU A 252 -10.47 -36.36 -15.48
N GLN A 253 -10.68 -35.06 -15.78
CA GLN A 253 -9.63 -34.03 -15.73
C GLN A 253 -9.93 -32.82 -14.81
N GLY A 254 -10.88 -32.96 -13.87
CA GLY A 254 -10.93 -32.22 -12.59
C GLY A 254 -10.63 -30.71 -12.54
N LYS A 255 -11.29 -29.86 -13.36
CA LYS A 255 -11.06 -28.40 -13.29
C LYS A 255 -12.33 -27.58 -13.58
N PHE A 256 -12.70 -26.67 -12.68
CA PHE A 256 -13.73 -25.65 -12.84
C PHE A 256 -13.13 -24.27 -12.50
N VAL A 257 -13.19 -23.32 -13.44
CA VAL A 257 -12.54 -22.00 -13.30
C VAL A 257 -13.59 -20.90 -13.30
N TYR A 258 -13.60 -20.07 -12.26
CA TYR A 258 -14.47 -18.90 -12.15
C TYR A 258 -13.68 -17.71 -11.59
N VAL A 259 -13.63 -16.60 -12.35
CA VAL A 259 -13.03 -15.32 -11.92
C VAL A 259 -11.58 -15.49 -11.39
N GLY A 260 -10.76 -16.27 -12.09
CA GLY A 260 -9.35 -16.49 -11.72
C GLY A 260 -9.14 -17.46 -10.55
N GLN A 261 -10.20 -17.98 -9.93
CA GLN A 261 -10.13 -19.05 -8.94
C GLN A 261 -10.40 -20.40 -9.62
N GLU A 262 -9.63 -21.40 -9.22
CA GLU A 262 -9.68 -22.76 -9.73
C GLU A 262 -10.22 -23.69 -8.64
N LEU A 263 -11.35 -24.33 -8.93
CA LEU A 263 -11.87 -25.44 -8.15
C LEU A 263 -11.45 -26.74 -8.86
N GLN A 264 -10.59 -27.52 -8.21
CA GLN A 264 -10.06 -28.76 -8.78
C GLN A 264 -10.20 -29.93 -7.80
N ARG A 265 -10.28 -31.14 -8.36
CA ARG A 265 -10.14 -32.35 -7.58
C ARG A 265 -8.65 -32.65 -7.45
N SER A 266 -8.13 -32.54 -6.24
CA SER A 266 -6.73 -32.85 -5.95
C SER A 266 -6.55 -34.38 -5.87
N SER A 267 -5.33 -34.87 -6.13
CA SER A 267 -4.98 -36.28 -5.91
C SER A 267 -4.91 -36.64 -4.42
N GLU A 268 -4.79 -35.63 -3.55
CA GLU A 268 -4.64 -35.80 -2.10
C GLU A 268 -5.81 -35.23 -1.29
N ASN A 269 -6.57 -34.28 -1.84
CA ASN A 269 -7.67 -33.60 -1.16
C ASN A 269 -9.03 -33.77 -1.91
N LEU A 270 -10.12 -33.82 -1.16
CA LEU A 270 -11.51 -34.08 -1.57
C LEU A 270 -12.06 -32.91 -2.40
N PHE A 271 -11.75 -31.66 -2.02
CA PHE A 271 -11.94 -30.44 -2.81
C PHE A 271 -10.86 -29.40 -2.46
N GLU A 272 -10.25 -28.77 -3.47
CA GLU A 272 -9.25 -27.70 -3.31
C GLU A 272 -9.66 -26.47 -4.15
N ILE A 273 -9.71 -25.30 -3.52
CA ILE A 273 -9.89 -24.01 -4.20
C ILE A 273 -8.54 -23.31 -4.23
N THR A 274 -8.02 -23.04 -5.42
CA THR A 274 -6.76 -22.33 -5.61
C THR A 274 -6.98 -20.96 -6.25
N ASP A 275 -6.38 -19.90 -5.72
CA ASP A 275 -6.41 -18.58 -6.34
C ASP A 275 -5.20 -18.30 -7.26
N VAL A 276 -5.21 -17.14 -7.92
CA VAL A 276 -4.15 -16.70 -8.84
C VAL A 276 -2.79 -16.47 -8.17
N ASP A 277 -2.77 -16.28 -6.86
CA ASP A 277 -1.56 -16.05 -6.05
C ASP A 277 -1.03 -17.35 -5.43
N GLY A 278 -1.69 -18.49 -5.69
CA GLY A 278 -1.30 -19.81 -5.21
C GLY A 278 -1.84 -20.17 -3.82
N PHE A 279 -2.79 -19.40 -3.28
CA PHE A 279 -3.52 -19.79 -2.07
C PHE A 279 -4.39 -21.00 -2.40
N SER A 280 -4.22 -22.12 -1.70
CA SER A 280 -5.12 -23.25 -1.81
C SER A 280 -5.84 -23.55 -0.50
N PHE A 281 -7.15 -23.75 -0.59
CA PHE A 281 -8.03 -24.07 0.52
C PHE A 281 -8.67 -25.43 0.28
N ALA A 282 -8.30 -26.43 1.09
CA ALA A 282 -8.84 -27.77 1.01
C ALA A 282 -10.01 -27.96 2.00
N LEU A 283 -11.12 -28.52 1.52
CA LEU A 283 -12.29 -28.82 2.35
C LEU A 283 -11.94 -29.78 3.50
N ASP A 284 -10.99 -30.68 3.28
CA ASP A 284 -10.52 -31.64 4.30
C ASP A 284 -9.82 -30.94 5.44
N SER A 285 -9.06 -29.88 5.15
CA SER A 285 -8.43 -29.06 6.18
C SER A 285 -9.46 -28.28 7.01
N LEU A 286 -10.64 -27.98 6.45
CA LEU A 286 -11.75 -27.37 7.19
C LEU A 286 -12.49 -28.41 8.02
N ILE A 287 -12.77 -29.60 7.46
CA ILE A 287 -13.40 -30.72 8.17
C ILE A 287 -12.52 -31.13 9.35
N ASP A 288 -11.21 -31.33 9.12
CA ASP A 288 -10.25 -31.64 10.16
C ASP A 288 -10.18 -30.53 11.21
N ARG A 289 -10.28 -29.25 10.83
CA ARG A 289 -10.33 -28.13 11.78
C ARG A 289 -11.58 -28.17 12.66
N VAL A 290 -12.75 -28.43 12.08
CA VAL A 290 -14.03 -28.52 12.81
C VAL A 290 -14.01 -29.74 13.74
N ASP A 291 -13.57 -30.90 13.23
CA ASP A 291 -13.44 -32.13 14.00
C ASP A 291 -12.45 -31.99 15.17
N ASN A 292 -11.33 -31.29 14.97
CA ASN A 292 -10.32 -31.05 15.99
C ASN A 292 -10.77 -30.02 17.05
N LEU A 293 -11.59 -29.05 16.66
CA LEU A 293 -12.23 -28.11 17.59
C LEU A 293 -13.30 -28.81 18.44
N GLU A 294 -14.05 -29.75 17.88
CA GLU A 294 -15.05 -30.53 18.60
C GLU A 294 -14.44 -31.58 19.55
N LYS A 295 -13.30 -32.17 19.18
CA LYS A 295 -12.65 -33.24 19.98
C LYS A 295 -11.72 -32.72 21.08
N GLY A 296 -11.43 -31.42 21.13
CA GLY A 296 -10.49 -30.84 22.10
C GLY A 296 -9.04 -31.35 21.94
N ASP A 297 -8.75 -32.04 20.84
CA ASP A 297 -7.49 -32.71 20.53
C ASP A 297 -6.72 -31.97 19.41
N GLY A 298 -7.01 -30.67 19.28
CA GLY A 298 -6.48 -29.86 18.20
C GLY A 298 -4.96 -29.89 18.19
N ASN A 299 -4.40 -30.32 17.06
CA ASN A 299 -2.98 -30.27 16.76
C ASN A 299 -2.55 -28.79 16.70
N ALA A 300 -2.39 -28.16 17.87
CA ALA A 300 -2.31 -26.71 18.08
C ALA A 300 -1.23 -26.04 17.22
N ASN A 301 -0.20 -26.82 16.88
CA ASN A 301 0.89 -26.43 15.99
C ASN A 301 0.42 -26.17 14.56
N ASN A 302 -0.46 -27.00 14.00
CA ASN A 302 -0.97 -26.82 12.64
C ASN A 302 -1.90 -25.61 12.55
N ASP A 303 -2.71 -25.34 13.59
CA ASP A 303 -3.53 -24.13 13.64
C ASP A 303 -2.67 -22.87 13.81
N LEU A 304 -1.62 -22.93 14.64
CA LEU A 304 -0.65 -21.83 14.78
C LEU A 304 0.06 -21.54 13.45
N ILE A 305 0.56 -22.57 12.75
CA ILE A 305 1.20 -22.41 11.44
C ILE A 305 0.24 -21.77 10.44
N ALA A 306 -1.01 -22.24 10.36
CA ALA A 306 -2.02 -21.68 9.46
C ALA A 306 -2.34 -20.20 9.79
N ARG A 307 -2.43 -19.84 11.07
CA ARG A 307 -2.63 -18.44 11.49
C ARG A 307 -1.43 -17.56 11.13
N LEU A 308 -0.20 -18.05 11.33
CA LEU A 308 1.01 -17.30 11.01
C LEU A 308 1.22 -17.17 9.50
N GLU A 309 0.85 -18.17 8.72
CA GLU A 309 0.83 -18.10 7.26
C GLU A 309 -0.19 -17.05 6.79
N SER A 310 -1.41 -17.05 7.34
CA SER A 310 -2.42 -16.03 7.04
C SER A 310 -1.96 -14.61 7.42
N LEU A 311 -1.24 -14.47 8.55
CA LEU A 311 -0.61 -13.21 8.95
C LEU A 311 0.49 -12.78 7.95
N ALA A 312 1.33 -13.71 7.51
CA ALA A 312 2.38 -13.44 6.53
C ALA A 312 1.78 -12.99 5.19
N GLN A 313 0.76 -13.70 4.72
CA GLN A 313 0.06 -13.40 3.46
C GLN A 313 -0.70 -12.08 3.51
N SER A 314 -1.43 -11.78 4.59
CA SER A 314 -2.09 -10.49 4.76
C SER A 314 -1.08 -9.33 4.79
N SER A 315 0.03 -9.50 5.52
CA SER A 315 1.14 -8.54 5.54
C SER A 315 1.74 -8.33 4.16
N ARG A 316 1.96 -9.40 3.38
CA ARG A 316 2.40 -9.36 1.98
C ARG A 316 1.37 -8.69 1.06
N SER A 317 0.08 -8.96 1.20
CA SER A 317 -0.97 -8.44 0.32
C SER A 317 -1.08 -6.91 0.40
N SER A 318 -0.75 -6.32 1.55
CA SER A 318 -0.62 -4.87 1.69
C SER A 318 0.51 -4.27 0.83
N LEU A 319 1.44 -5.11 0.33
CA LEU A 319 2.55 -4.72 -0.54
C LEU A 319 2.19 -4.70 -2.03
N SER A 320 1.22 -5.54 -2.43
CA SER A 320 0.74 -5.62 -3.81
C SER A 320 -0.39 -4.63 -4.10
N PHE A 321 -0.92 -3.94 -3.08
CA PHE A 321 -1.90 -2.89 -3.28
C PHE A 321 -1.30 -1.73 -4.10
N PRO A 322 -1.89 -1.37 -5.26
CA PRO A 322 -1.40 -0.28 -6.08
C PRO A 322 -1.44 1.06 -5.34
N VAL A 323 -0.28 1.61 -5.02
CA VAL A 323 -0.10 2.96 -4.47
C VAL A 323 0.74 3.79 -5.42
N SER A 324 0.36 5.06 -5.61
CA SER A 324 1.28 5.99 -6.26
C SER A 324 2.38 6.32 -5.25
N ALA A 325 3.61 5.84 -5.50
CA ALA A 325 4.74 6.18 -4.67
C ALA A 325 4.92 7.71 -4.69
N PRO A 326 5.02 8.40 -3.53
CA PRO A 326 5.08 9.86 -3.47
C PRO A 326 6.49 10.41 -3.79
N VAL A 327 7.15 9.78 -4.77
CA VAL A 327 8.49 10.10 -5.24
C VAL A 327 8.49 10.37 -6.73
N ALA A 328 9.52 11.05 -7.21
CA ALA A 328 9.68 11.43 -8.61
C ALA A 328 9.68 10.18 -9.51
N PRO A 329 8.66 9.98 -10.35
CA PRO A 329 8.57 8.78 -11.17
C PRO A 329 9.48 8.91 -12.40
N LEU A 330 9.69 7.79 -13.11
CA LEU A 330 10.22 7.84 -14.48
C LEU A 330 9.19 8.54 -15.39
N LYS A 331 9.61 9.61 -16.07
CA LYS A 331 8.84 10.25 -17.15
C LYS A 331 9.77 10.56 -18.34
N THR A 332 9.19 11.10 -19.41
CA THR A 332 9.93 11.73 -20.52
C THR A 332 10.97 12.73 -20.00
N GLY A 333 12.10 12.82 -20.71
CA GLY A 333 13.25 13.63 -20.36
C GLY A 333 14.36 12.86 -19.65
N VAL A 334 15.22 13.58 -18.94
CA VAL A 334 16.38 13.04 -18.22
C VAL A 334 16.01 12.76 -16.76
N ASN A 335 16.14 11.50 -16.36
CA ASN A 335 15.88 10.99 -15.03
C ASN A 335 17.22 10.68 -14.35
N ILE A 336 17.65 11.53 -13.42
CA ILE A 336 18.98 11.44 -12.79
C ILE A 336 18.91 10.54 -11.55
N TYR A 337 19.83 9.58 -11.47
CA TYR A 337 20.11 8.79 -10.27
C TYR A 337 21.53 9.04 -9.82
N ILE A 338 21.69 9.39 -8.54
CA ILE A 338 23.01 9.56 -7.95
C ILE A 338 23.26 8.46 -6.94
N PHE A 339 24.39 7.76 -7.09
CA PHE A 339 24.86 6.80 -6.12
C PHE A 339 25.73 7.52 -5.11
N TYR A 340 25.35 7.46 -3.83
CA TYR A 340 26.00 8.20 -2.76
C TYR A 340 26.31 7.31 -1.57
N GLY A 341 27.46 7.52 -0.93
CA GLY A 341 27.82 6.80 0.27
C GLY A 341 29.32 6.65 0.45
N GLN A 342 29.76 5.45 0.82
CA GLN A 342 31.16 5.15 1.10
C GLN A 342 31.82 4.25 0.05
N SER A 343 32.79 3.43 0.46
CA SER A 343 33.62 2.57 -0.42
C SER A 343 32.86 1.50 -1.21
N LEU A 344 31.60 1.19 -0.90
CA LEU A 344 30.76 0.34 -1.77
C LEU A 344 29.98 1.15 -2.81
N ALA A 345 29.64 2.41 -2.52
CA ALA A 345 28.89 3.26 -3.43
C ALA A 345 29.73 3.60 -4.67
N ILE A 346 30.93 4.11 -4.40
CA ILE A 346 32.03 4.18 -5.36
C ILE A 346 32.49 2.72 -5.47
N GLY A 347 32.48 1.95 -6.55
CA GLY A 347 32.95 0.55 -6.46
C GLY A 347 34.44 0.43 -6.12
N ASP A 348 34.83 0.46 -4.82
CA ASP A 348 36.19 0.24 -4.34
C ASP A 348 36.49 -1.26 -4.36
N GLU A 349 37.74 -1.59 -4.64
CA GLU A 349 38.24 -2.95 -4.87
C GLU A 349 37.49 -3.74 -5.95
N ALA A 350 36.79 -3.07 -6.86
CA ALA A 350 36.27 -3.74 -8.06
C ALA A 350 37.43 -4.15 -9.00
N PHE A 351 38.53 -3.38 -9.00
CA PHE A 351 39.77 -3.51 -9.79
C PHE A 351 39.62 -3.47 -11.33
N THR A 352 38.53 -4.02 -11.86
CA THR A 352 38.24 -4.16 -13.28
C THR A 352 36.83 -3.68 -13.61
N THR A 353 36.53 -3.58 -14.90
CA THR A 353 35.20 -3.31 -15.43
C THR A 353 34.75 -4.50 -16.27
N VAL A 354 33.60 -5.07 -15.91
CA VAL A 354 32.95 -6.15 -16.67
C VAL A 354 31.94 -5.60 -17.67
N THR A 355 31.50 -4.35 -17.50
CA THR A 355 30.71 -3.62 -18.49
C THR A 355 31.64 -2.90 -19.47
N ARG A 356 31.99 -3.60 -20.57
CA ARG A 356 32.98 -3.11 -21.55
C ARG A 356 32.41 -2.17 -22.61
N GLN A 357 31.10 -2.23 -22.85
CA GLN A 357 30.44 -1.44 -23.89
C GLN A 357 29.72 -0.23 -23.30
N PRO A 358 29.73 0.92 -23.99
CA PRO A 358 28.82 2.02 -23.65
C PRO A 358 27.35 1.58 -23.78
N SER A 359 26.46 2.27 -23.06
CA SER A 359 25.02 2.04 -23.12
C SER A 359 24.50 1.98 -24.56
N GLN A 360 23.74 0.94 -24.84
CA GLN A 360 23.02 0.77 -26.11
C GLN A 360 21.57 1.27 -26.02
N LEU A 361 21.11 1.65 -24.82
CA LEU A 361 19.74 2.12 -24.55
C LEU A 361 19.62 3.64 -24.49
N GLY A 362 20.72 4.37 -24.74
CA GLY A 362 20.75 5.83 -24.68
C GLY A 362 20.88 6.39 -23.26
N ASN A 363 21.24 5.56 -22.27
CA ASN A 363 21.55 6.04 -20.92
C ASN A 363 22.87 6.82 -20.94
N VAL A 364 22.99 7.81 -20.06
CA VAL A 364 24.11 8.77 -20.04
C VAL A 364 24.77 8.87 -18.66
N MET A 365 25.98 9.41 -18.63
CA MET A 365 26.73 9.75 -17.42
C MET A 365 27.31 11.15 -17.51
N LEU A 366 27.54 11.80 -16.36
CA LEU A 366 28.16 13.12 -16.29
C LEU A 366 29.69 13.01 -16.43
N GLY A 367 30.23 13.51 -17.55
CA GLY A 367 31.65 13.42 -17.88
C GLY A 367 32.06 12.07 -18.47
N LEU A 368 33.37 11.82 -18.48
CA LEU A 368 33.96 10.64 -19.12
C LEU A 368 33.94 9.37 -18.24
N CYS A 369 33.46 9.47 -17.00
CA CYS A 369 33.29 8.36 -16.07
C CYS A 369 32.06 8.61 -15.18
N VAL A 370 31.35 7.55 -14.79
CA VAL A 370 30.24 7.64 -13.82
C VAL A 370 30.68 8.22 -12.48
N ARG A 371 31.93 7.98 -12.07
CA ARG A 371 32.48 8.42 -10.80
C ARG A 371 33.24 9.74 -10.97
N GLY A 372 33.05 10.65 -10.01
CA GLY A 372 33.87 11.87 -9.92
C GLY A 372 35.34 11.55 -9.60
N GLN A 373 36.22 12.52 -9.80
CA GLN A 373 37.67 12.34 -9.56
C GLN A 373 38.04 12.33 -8.08
N TYR A 374 37.14 12.78 -7.19
CA TYR A 374 37.36 12.82 -5.75
C TYR A 374 36.52 11.76 -5.05
N TYR A 375 37.22 10.81 -4.44
CA TYR A 375 36.62 9.68 -3.75
C TYR A 375 37.41 9.25 -2.50
N ASP A 376 38.63 9.76 -2.35
CA ASP A 376 39.37 9.71 -1.09
C ASP A 376 38.79 10.71 -0.09
N ARG A 377 39.28 10.63 1.16
CA ARG A 377 38.89 11.56 2.23
C ARG A 377 39.54 12.94 2.05
N THR A 378 39.09 13.66 1.04
CA THR A 378 39.66 14.95 0.63
C THR A 378 38.77 16.13 1.06
N SER A 379 39.33 17.35 1.04
CA SER A 379 38.59 18.59 1.28
C SER A 379 37.96 19.18 0.01
N ASP A 380 37.83 18.39 -1.07
CA ASP A 380 37.24 18.86 -2.33
C ASP A 380 35.72 18.83 -2.28
N SER A 381 35.10 20.00 -2.40
CA SER A 381 33.65 20.18 -2.33
C SER A 381 32.95 20.05 -3.69
N THR A 382 33.70 19.90 -4.79
CA THR A 382 33.14 19.73 -6.12
C THR A 382 33.16 18.26 -6.50
N PHE A 383 32.21 17.82 -7.32
CA PHE A 383 32.14 16.44 -7.83
C PHE A 383 33.42 16.06 -8.59
N GLY A 384 34.01 17.04 -9.27
CA GLY A 384 35.23 16.89 -10.05
C GLY A 384 34.99 15.96 -11.24
N VAL A 385 34.28 16.49 -12.24
CA VAL A 385 33.93 15.72 -13.43
C VAL A 385 35.19 15.29 -14.18
N VAL A 386 35.31 13.97 -14.41
CA VAL A 386 36.40 13.41 -15.21
C VAL A 386 36.27 13.90 -16.65
N GLY A 387 37.34 14.51 -17.18
CA GLY A 387 37.33 15.22 -18.46
C GLY A 387 37.09 16.72 -18.34
N GLY A 388 36.79 17.25 -17.15
CA GLY A 388 36.77 18.69 -16.85
C GLY A 388 35.54 19.47 -17.31
N GLU A 389 34.60 18.84 -18.01
CA GLU A 389 33.40 19.50 -18.56
C GLU A 389 32.12 18.80 -18.12
N ASN A 390 31.12 19.59 -17.67
CA ASN A 390 29.78 19.10 -17.36
C ASN A 390 29.01 18.78 -18.66
N LYS A 391 29.30 17.64 -19.27
CA LYS A 391 28.66 17.14 -20.50
C LYS A 391 28.20 15.70 -20.34
N TYR A 392 27.14 15.33 -21.06
CA TYR A 392 26.68 13.95 -21.12
C TYR A 392 27.47 13.13 -22.14
N TYR A 393 27.90 11.96 -21.70
CA TYR A 393 28.46 10.90 -22.54
C TYR A 393 27.63 9.63 -22.35
N PRO A 394 27.61 8.71 -23.35
CA PRO A 394 26.96 7.41 -23.17
C PRO A 394 27.48 6.72 -21.90
N LEU A 395 26.56 6.20 -21.09
CA LEU A 395 26.90 5.56 -19.81
C LEU A 395 27.89 4.42 -20.04
N GLN A 396 29.02 4.46 -19.33
CA GLN A 396 30.05 3.42 -19.38
C GLN A 396 30.87 3.39 -18.09
N GLU A 397 31.06 2.20 -17.51
CA GLU A 397 32.02 2.02 -16.41
C GLU A 397 33.45 2.17 -16.93
N LYS A 398 34.32 2.75 -16.10
CA LYS A 398 35.74 2.91 -16.41
C LYS A 398 36.59 2.51 -15.22
N ARG A 399 37.73 1.90 -15.51
CA ARG A 399 38.85 1.84 -14.57
C ARG A 399 39.41 3.24 -14.42
N GLN A 400 39.61 3.70 -13.18
CA GLN A 400 39.94 5.09 -12.90
C GLN A 400 40.98 5.22 -11.79
N ASN A 401 41.80 6.26 -11.85
CA ASN A 401 42.60 6.74 -10.72
C ASN A 401 42.64 8.28 -10.72
N GLY A 402 41.98 8.91 -9.76
CA GLY A 402 41.80 10.36 -9.72
C GLY A 402 41.06 10.84 -10.96
N ALA A 403 41.65 11.76 -11.71
CA ALA A 403 41.10 12.25 -12.97
C ALA A 403 41.43 11.34 -14.18
N ASP A 404 42.29 10.34 -14.01
CA ASP A 404 42.79 9.53 -15.11
C ASP A 404 41.91 8.29 -15.35
N ILE A 405 41.56 8.05 -16.62
CA ILE A 405 40.94 6.81 -17.08
C ILE A 405 42.05 5.82 -17.42
N ILE A 406 42.01 4.65 -16.78
CA ILE A 406 43.03 3.61 -16.93
C ILE A 406 42.62 2.66 -18.05
N THR A 407 43.22 2.82 -19.23
CA THR A 407 42.99 1.94 -20.38
C THR A 407 44.05 0.84 -20.52
N ASP A 408 45.23 1.03 -19.94
CA ASP A 408 46.31 0.03 -19.97
C ASP A 408 46.01 -1.11 -18.99
N PRO A 409 45.87 -2.37 -19.46
CA PRO A 409 45.66 -3.53 -18.61
C PRO A 409 46.81 -3.78 -17.61
N ALA A 410 48.02 -3.28 -17.87
CA ALA A 410 49.18 -3.46 -16.99
C ALA A 410 49.16 -2.51 -15.78
N VAL A 411 48.46 -1.38 -15.88
CA VAL A 411 48.34 -0.42 -14.77
C VAL A 411 47.28 -0.92 -13.81
N SER A 412 47.64 -1.10 -12.54
CA SER A 412 46.71 -1.51 -11.50
C SER A 412 45.91 -0.32 -10.98
N THR A 413 44.63 -0.50 -10.76
CA THR A 413 43.78 0.42 -10.00
C THR A 413 42.86 -0.38 -9.09
N ARG A 414 42.48 0.22 -7.95
CA ARG A 414 41.44 -0.32 -7.06
C ARG A 414 40.03 -0.08 -7.60
N LEU A 415 39.87 0.94 -8.46
CA LEU A 415 38.57 1.41 -8.90
C LEU A 415 38.25 0.93 -10.31
N GLY A 416 37.15 0.19 -10.42
CA GLY A 416 36.60 -0.29 -11.68
C GLY A 416 35.08 -0.15 -11.67
N GLU A 417 34.40 -1.25 -11.93
CA GLU A 417 32.95 -1.36 -11.99
C GLU A 417 32.27 -0.77 -10.75
N THR A 418 31.24 0.03 -10.96
CA THR A 418 30.30 0.48 -9.92
C THR A 418 28.95 -0.22 -10.08
N VAL A 419 28.00 0.11 -9.21
CA VAL A 419 26.61 -0.39 -9.33
C VAL A 419 25.82 0.31 -10.45
N ALA A 420 26.33 1.43 -11.01
CA ALA A 420 25.57 2.35 -11.84
C ALA A 420 25.09 1.72 -13.15
N SER A 421 25.98 1.04 -13.88
CA SER A 421 25.60 0.43 -15.17
C SER A 421 24.67 -0.76 -15.00
N GLY A 422 24.87 -1.59 -13.96
CA GLY A 422 23.93 -2.65 -13.60
C GLY A 422 22.53 -2.11 -13.31
N PHE A 423 22.45 -0.98 -12.61
CA PHE A 423 21.19 -0.31 -12.27
C PHE A 423 20.51 0.33 -13.48
N ALA A 424 21.19 1.23 -14.18
CA ALA A 424 20.58 2.04 -15.24
C ALA A 424 20.12 1.20 -16.43
N GLU A 425 20.97 0.26 -16.90
CA GLU A 425 20.63 -0.59 -18.05
C GLU A 425 19.48 -1.54 -17.71
N THR A 426 19.44 -2.08 -16.49
CA THR A 426 18.35 -2.95 -16.03
C THR A 426 17.05 -2.16 -15.89
N LEU A 427 17.08 -1.00 -15.22
CA LEU A 427 15.89 -0.17 -15.01
C LEU A 427 15.31 0.31 -16.36
N LYS A 428 16.18 0.75 -17.27
CA LYS A 428 15.78 1.15 -18.63
C LYS A 428 15.20 -0.02 -19.42
N THR A 429 15.80 -1.20 -19.32
CA THR A 429 15.28 -2.40 -19.99
C THR A 429 13.90 -2.80 -19.46
N LEU A 430 13.70 -2.77 -18.15
CA LEU A 430 12.39 -3.07 -17.53
C LEU A 430 11.34 -2.04 -17.94
N HIS A 431 11.69 -0.75 -17.96
CA HIS A 431 10.83 0.32 -18.49
C HIS A 431 10.42 0.05 -19.95
N ASN A 432 11.39 -0.18 -20.84
CA ASN A 432 11.15 -0.45 -22.25
C ASN A 432 10.24 -1.68 -22.45
N ARG A 433 10.51 -2.77 -21.71
CA ARG A 433 9.66 -3.98 -21.72
C ARG A 433 8.23 -3.69 -21.27
N SER A 434 8.06 -2.86 -20.23
CA SER A 434 6.74 -2.50 -19.72
C SER A 434 5.92 -1.67 -20.71
N LEU A 435 6.58 -0.98 -21.65
CA LEU A 435 5.95 -0.25 -22.75
C LEU A 435 5.82 -1.08 -24.04
N GLY A 436 6.41 -2.29 -24.09
CA GLY A 436 6.43 -3.13 -25.29
C GLY A 436 7.30 -2.60 -26.42
N VAL A 437 8.29 -1.75 -26.12
CA VAL A 437 9.21 -1.15 -27.12
C VAL A 437 10.63 -1.67 -26.97
N ILE A 438 11.41 -1.63 -28.05
CA ILE A 438 12.84 -2.00 -28.02
C ILE A 438 13.63 -0.97 -27.22
N ASN A 439 13.46 0.31 -27.56
CA ASN A 439 14.04 1.41 -26.82
C ASN A 439 13.14 2.65 -26.85
N ASP A 440 12.77 3.17 -25.67
CA ASP A 440 12.09 4.46 -25.54
C ASP A 440 13.12 5.59 -25.51
N GLU A 441 13.40 6.23 -26.65
CA GLU A 441 14.41 7.30 -26.71
C GLU A 441 14.01 8.58 -25.94
N GLN A 442 12.75 8.70 -25.51
CA GLN A 442 12.27 9.87 -24.78
C GLN A 442 12.56 9.83 -23.28
N THR A 443 12.77 8.65 -22.71
CA THR A 443 13.06 8.47 -21.26
C THR A 443 14.53 8.12 -21.07
N ILE A 444 15.36 9.10 -20.74
CA ILE A 444 16.81 8.92 -20.57
C ILE A 444 17.11 8.70 -19.08
N ILE A 445 17.94 7.70 -18.75
CA ILE A 445 18.49 7.54 -17.40
C ILE A 445 19.90 8.12 -17.39
N ALA A 446 20.14 9.05 -16.46
CA ALA A 446 21.45 9.62 -16.22
C ALA A 446 21.99 9.15 -14.86
N CYS A 447 23.25 8.73 -14.80
CA CYS A 447 23.87 8.25 -13.56
C CYS A 447 25.21 8.88 -13.26
N SER A 448 25.44 9.14 -11.96
CA SER A 448 26.75 9.47 -11.42
C SER A 448 26.95 8.91 -10.02
N VAL A 449 28.21 8.73 -9.64
CA VAL A 449 28.65 8.05 -8.41
C VAL A 449 29.56 8.99 -7.64
N THR A 450 29.17 9.31 -6.40
CA THR A 450 29.93 10.19 -5.51
C THR A 450 29.93 9.66 -4.08
N GLY A 451 30.82 10.18 -3.24
CA GLY A 451 31.05 9.67 -1.89
C GLY A 451 32.51 9.74 -1.48
N ALA A 452 32.85 9.05 -0.38
CA ALA A 452 34.21 8.96 0.12
C ALA A 452 34.51 7.61 0.80
N VAL A 453 35.70 7.05 0.57
CA VAL A 453 36.11 5.77 1.15
C VAL A 453 36.06 5.76 2.69
N GLY A 454 35.50 4.67 3.23
CA GLY A 454 35.56 4.31 4.65
C GLY A 454 34.98 5.36 5.60
N THR A 455 33.93 6.07 5.24
CA THR A 455 33.44 7.21 6.02
C THR A 455 32.15 6.89 6.77
N SER A 456 31.96 7.44 7.97
CA SER A 456 30.71 7.30 8.73
C SER A 456 29.61 8.21 8.16
N LEU A 457 28.35 7.89 8.43
CA LEU A 457 27.19 8.66 7.96
C LEU A 457 27.30 10.13 8.36
N SER A 458 27.75 10.42 9.58
CA SER A 458 27.93 11.78 10.12
C SER A 458 28.79 12.71 9.25
N THR A 459 29.70 12.16 8.44
CA THR A 459 30.57 12.94 7.54
C THR A 459 29.96 13.22 6.17
N LEU A 460 28.88 12.51 5.83
CA LEU A 460 28.14 12.62 4.56
C LEU A 460 26.93 13.57 4.68
N LEU A 461 26.68 14.11 5.88
CA LEU A 461 25.56 15.01 6.13
C LEU A 461 25.88 16.44 5.72
N LYS A 462 24.83 17.20 5.42
CA LYS A 462 24.92 18.65 5.25
C LYS A 462 25.41 19.29 6.56
N GLY A 463 26.36 20.21 6.44
CA GLY A 463 26.93 20.90 7.60
C GLY A 463 27.99 20.11 8.38
N ALA A 464 28.43 18.94 7.91
CA ALA A 464 29.58 18.25 8.49
C ALA A 464 30.82 19.16 8.50
N THR A 465 31.41 19.38 9.67
CA THR A 465 32.40 20.45 9.92
C THR A 465 33.77 20.22 9.27
N SER A 466 34.07 18.98 8.89
CA SER A 466 35.42 18.56 8.46
C SER A 466 35.45 17.87 7.10
N THR A 467 34.29 17.73 6.44
CA THR A 467 34.16 16.94 5.21
C THR A 467 33.13 17.59 4.27
N PRO A 468 33.51 17.93 3.03
CA PRO A 468 32.61 18.61 2.11
C PRO A 468 31.85 17.63 1.19
N TYR A 469 31.60 16.40 1.64
CA TYR A 469 31.08 15.33 0.79
C TYR A 469 29.61 15.53 0.41
N TYR A 470 28.82 16.18 1.27
CA TYR A 470 27.46 16.55 0.92
C TYR A 470 27.45 17.66 -0.14
N GLN A 471 28.33 18.66 -0.01
CA GLN A 471 28.50 19.70 -1.04
C GLN A 471 28.96 19.10 -2.37
N ARG A 472 29.81 18.07 -2.32
CA ARG A 472 30.21 17.28 -3.49
C ARG A 472 29.00 16.62 -4.17
N LEU A 473 28.12 15.98 -3.41
CA LEU A 473 26.85 15.43 -3.90
C LEU A 473 26.00 16.49 -4.59
N ILE A 474 25.81 17.65 -3.96
CA ILE A 474 25.01 18.73 -4.53
C ILE A 474 25.64 19.32 -5.80
N SER A 475 26.97 19.46 -5.85
CA SER A 475 27.65 19.91 -7.06
C SER A 475 27.53 18.90 -8.22
N CYS A 476 27.37 17.61 -7.92
CA CYS A 476 27.06 16.58 -8.91
C CYS A 476 25.67 16.81 -9.53
N VAL A 477 24.66 17.10 -8.69
CA VAL A 477 23.29 17.45 -9.16
C VAL A 477 23.36 18.66 -10.09
N GLN A 478 24.06 19.72 -9.68
CA GLN A 478 24.22 20.93 -10.49
C GLN A 478 24.94 20.65 -11.81
N GLY A 479 25.95 19.79 -11.80
CA GLY A 479 26.66 19.35 -13.01
C GLY A 479 25.74 18.63 -14.00
N HIS A 480 24.84 17.77 -13.51
CA HIS A 480 23.81 17.14 -14.35
C HIS A 480 22.85 18.15 -14.97
N MET A 481 22.41 19.16 -14.22
CA MET A 481 21.53 20.21 -14.75
C MET A 481 22.22 21.00 -15.87
N GLN A 482 23.51 21.32 -15.70
CA GLN A 482 24.31 21.99 -16.71
C GLN A 482 24.51 21.12 -17.96
N ALA A 483 24.83 19.84 -17.78
CA ALA A 483 25.01 18.89 -18.88
C ALA A 483 23.71 18.67 -19.66
N ALA A 484 22.57 18.58 -18.97
CA ALA A 484 21.26 18.44 -19.58
C ALA A 484 20.88 19.67 -20.41
N ALA A 485 21.08 20.87 -19.86
CA ALA A 485 20.86 22.12 -20.58
C ALA A 485 21.76 22.24 -21.82
N ALA A 486 23.05 21.88 -21.70
CA ALA A 486 24.00 21.88 -22.81
C ALA A 486 23.63 20.87 -23.92
N ALA A 487 23.00 19.75 -23.55
CA ALA A 487 22.47 18.76 -24.48
C ALA A 487 21.08 19.11 -25.04
N GLY A 488 20.49 20.25 -24.64
CA GLY A 488 19.19 20.72 -25.13
C GLY A 488 17.98 20.05 -24.46
N HIS A 489 18.16 19.38 -23.32
CA HIS A 489 17.05 18.79 -22.56
C HIS A 489 16.40 19.82 -21.65
N THR A 490 15.06 19.93 -21.73
CA THR A 490 14.25 20.82 -20.89
C THR A 490 13.58 20.08 -19.74
N ASP A 491 13.20 18.83 -19.95
CA ASP A 491 12.58 17.98 -18.94
C ASP A 491 13.66 17.20 -18.18
N VAL A 492 14.04 17.70 -17.00
CA VAL A 492 15.13 17.13 -16.19
C VAL A 492 14.68 17.03 -14.74
N ARG A 493 14.94 15.89 -14.10
CA ARG A 493 14.67 15.69 -12.66
C ARG A 493 15.69 14.76 -12.04
N VAL A 494 15.83 14.86 -10.72
CA VAL A 494 16.47 13.83 -9.91
C VAL A 494 15.39 12.84 -9.51
N ALA A 495 15.48 11.63 -10.06
CA ALA A 495 14.53 10.55 -9.80
C ALA A 495 14.87 9.80 -8.50
N GLY A 496 16.14 9.70 -8.14
CA GLY A 496 16.50 9.06 -6.87
C GLY A 496 17.94 9.23 -6.40
N LEU A 497 18.11 9.03 -5.10
CA LEU A 497 19.40 8.88 -4.44
C LEU A 497 19.54 7.40 -4.05
N VAL A 498 20.53 6.73 -4.63
CA VAL A 498 20.86 5.34 -4.27
C VAL A 498 21.95 5.38 -3.21
N PHE A 499 21.61 5.03 -1.98
CA PHE A 499 22.46 5.22 -0.81
C PHE A 499 23.14 3.92 -0.38
N LEU A 500 24.48 3.91 -0.39
CA LEU A 500 25.31 2.77 0.02
C LEU A 500 26.32 3.18 1.10
N GLN A 501 25.86 3.25 2.35
CA GLN A 501 26.70 3.39 3.52
C GLN A 501 26.12 2.71 4.78
N GLY A 502 27.03 2.32 5.68
CA GLY A 502 26.76 1.99 7.07
C GLY A 502 27.86 1.15 7.73
N GLU A 503 28.79 0.56 6.95
CA GLU A 503 29.82 -0.34 7.51
C GLU A 503 30.74 0.37 8.52
N ASN A 504 31.04 1.65 8.32
CA ASN A 504 31.92 2.41 9.19
C ASN A 504 31.20 2.96 10.45
N ASP A 505 29.90 2.70 10.60
CA ASP A 505 29.10 3.07 11.77
C ASP A 505 28.93 1.91 12.76
N TYR A 506 29.31 0.68 12.36
CA TYR A 506 29.38 -0.44 13.29
C TYR A 506 30.40 -0.20 14.41
N GLY A 507 30.09 -0.70 15.60
CA GLY A 507 30.98 -0.60 16.76
C GLY A 507 30.85 0.70 17.57
N GLY A 508 30.09 1.70 17.10
CA GLY A 508 29.93 2.98 17.79
C GLY A 508 28.54 3.59 17.71
N THR A 509 27.87 3.55 16.56
CA THR A 509 26.62 4.30 16.34
C THR A 509 25.40 3.56 16.90
N ALA A 510 24.50 4.28 17.60
CA ALA A 510 23.24 3.73 18.09
C ALA A 510 22.17 3.71 16.98
N ARG A 511 21.16 2.84 17.09
CA ARG A 511 20.09 2.69 16.10
C ARG A 511 19.36 4.01 15.88
N GLU A 512 18.97 4.66 16.96
CA GLU A 512 18.23 5.93 16.98
C GLU A 512 19.05 7.05 16.36
N SER A 513 20.35 7.13 16.69
CA SER A 513 21.26 8.14 16.12
C SER A 513 21.48 7.93 14.63
N TYR A 514 21.65 6.67 14.18
CA TYR A 514 21.80 6.38 12.76
C TYR A 514 20.53 6.70 11.98
N LEU A 515 19.36 6.33 12.51
CA LEU A 515 18.06 6.64 11.94
C LEU A 515 17.83 8.16 11.84
N GLN A 516 18.21 8.93 12.86
CA GLN A 516 18.11 10.39 12.83
C GLN A 516 18.98 10.99 11.73
N MET A 517 20.22 10.52 11.57
CA MET A 517 21.11 10.98 10.51
C MET A 517 20.61 10.60 9.11
N LEU A 518 20.00 9.42 8.94
CA LEU A 518 19.36 9.04 7.68
C LEU A 518 18.20 9.98 7.33
N ASN A 519 17.32 10.28 8.30
CA ASN A 519 16.24 11.24 8.11
C ASN A 519 16.77 12.61 7.69
N GLN A 520 17.80 13.10 8.39
CA GLN A 520 18.44 14.37 8.05
C GLN A 520 18.98 14.38 6.61
N LEU A 521 19.69 13.33 6.20
CA LEU A 521 20.22 13.23 4.84
C LEU A 521 19.11 13.30 3.78
N ILE A 522 18.00 12.58 3.99
CA ILE A 522 16.87 12.56 3.07
C ILE A 522 16.23 13.95 2.98
N ASP A 523 15.94 14.57 4.14
CA ASP A 523 15.25 15.85 4.18
C ASP A 523 16.11 16.97 3.59
N ASP A 524 17.41 17.01 3.90
CA ASP A 524 18.36 17.97 3.34
C ASP A 524 18.50 17.80 1.82
N PHE A 525 18.66 16.55 1.36
CA PHE A 525 18.81 16.25 -0.07
C PHE A 525 17.55 16.62 -0.86
N ASN A 526 16.38 16.26 -0.34
CA ASN A 526 15.10 16.60 -0.96
C ASN A 526 14.93 18.12 -1.07
N ALA A 527 15.25 18.88 -0.01
CA ALA A 527 15.16 20.33 -0.04
C ALA A 527 16.10 20.97 -1.08
N ASP A 528 17.36 20.57 -1.09
CA ASP A 528 18.36 21.15 -1.99
C ASP A 528 18.11 20.76 -3.46
N VAL A 529 17.72 19.51 -3.72
CA VAL A 529 17.37 19.07 -5.08
C VAL A 529 16.19 19.87 -5.63
N LYS A 530 15.12 20.03 -4.85
CA LYS A 530 13.96 20.83 -5.28
C LYS A 530 14.33 22.27 -5.56
N ALA A 531 15.21 22.85 -4.75
CA ALA A 531 15.72 24.20 -4.99
C ALA A 531 16.55 24.30 -6.28
N ILE A 532 17.28 23.25 -6.66
CA ILE A 532 18.13 23.23 -7.86
C ILE A 532 17.34 22.92 -9.13
N THR A 533 16.43 21.95 -9.10
CA THR A 533 15.73 21.44 -10.29
C THR A 533 14.36 22.07 -10.50
N GLY A 534 13.76 22.66 -9.46
CA GLY A 534 12.38 23.13 -9.47
C GLY A 534 11.34 22.00 -9.47
N GLN A 535 11.74 20.73 -9.32
CA GLN A 535 10.81 19.61 -9.27
C GLN A 535 9.95 19.64 -8.00
N THR A 536 8.72 19.14 -8.10
CA THR A 536 7.78 19.07 -6.95
C THR A 536 7.94 17.79 -6.15
N ASP A 537 8.19 16.68 -6.84
CA ASP A 537 8.23 15.34 -6.27
C ASP A 537 9.58 15.10 -5.57
N ASN A 538 9.57 14.45 -4.39
CA ASN A 538 10.80 14.05 -3.72
C ASN A 538 11.55 13.01 -4.58
N PRO A 539 12.88 13.07 -4.72
CA PRO A 539 13.64 11.92 -5.18
C PRO A 539 13.34 10.67 -4.32
N GLY A 540 13.29 9.49 -4.93
CA GLY A 540 13.24 8.25 -4.17
C GLY A 540 14.56 7.99 -3.44
N PHE A 541 14.51 7.69 -2.15
CA PHE A 541 15.67 7.26 -1.38
C PHE A 541 15.78 5.74 -1.40
N TYR A 542 16.72 5.22 -2.17
CA TYR A 542 16.90 3.78 -2.39
C TYR A 542 18.12 3.31 -1.64
N LEU A 543 17.94 2.61 -0.52
CA LEU A 543 19.05 2.12 0.29
C LEU A 543 19.21 0.60 0.19
N TYR A 544 20.45 0.16 0.33
CA TYR A 544 20.76 -1.23 0.62
C TYR A 544 20.74 -1.50 2.13
N GLN A 545 20.79 -2.78 2.51
CA GLN A 545 21.13 -3.15 3.87
C GLN A 545 22.60 -3.54 3.98
N THR A 546 23.28 -2.98 4.99
CA THR A 546 24.62 -3.42 5.38
C THR A 546 24.62 -4.89 5.77
N GLY A 547 25.80 -5.48 5.80
CA GLY A 547 25.96 -6.87 6.21
C GLY A 547 27.41 -7.30 6.06
N GLY A 548 27.62 -8.61 5.99
CA GLY A 548 28.94 -9.18 5.80
C GLY A 548 29.84 -9.02 7.04
N THR A 549 31.16 -9.01 6.79
CA THR A 549 32.18 -9.03 7.86
C THR A 549 32.15 -7.83 8.82
N TYR A 550 31.40 -6.78 8.50
CA TYR A 550 31.34 -5.53 9.27
C TYR A 550 30.34 -5.58 10.43
N VAL A 551 29.37 -6.49 10.39
CA VAL A 551 28.38 -6.65 11.46
C VAL A 551 29.11 -6.95 12.77
N SER A 552 28.84 -6.17 13.82
CA SER A 552 29.54 -6.24 15.11
C SER A 552 28.59 -6.55 16.27
N GLN A 553 29.00 -7.43 17.18
CA GLN A 553 28.27 -7.80 18.41
C GLN A 553 28.48 -6.87 19.60
N SER A 554 29.29 -5.82 19.47
CA SER A 554 29.67 -4.91 20.58
C SER A 554 28.49 -4.34 21.38
N LYS A 555 27.27 -4.38 20.86
CA LYS A 555 26.03 -3.95 21.51
C LYS A 555 25.05 -5.09 21.80
N GLY A 556 25.53 -6.24 22.28
CA GLY A 556 24.66 -7.38 22.64
C GLY A 556 23.88 -7.94 21.45
N ASN A 557 24.48 -7.83 20.25
CA ASN A 557 23.93 -8.31 18.99
C ASN A 557 22.56 -7.70 18.64
N THR A 558 22.36 -6.39 18.87
CA THR A 558 21.12 -5.67 18.57
C THR A 558 21.04 -5.10 17.14
N LEU A 559 22.06 -5.34 16.31
CA LEU A 559 22.11 -4.98 14.88
C LEU A 559 21.68 -3.52 14.61
N PRO A 560 22.27 -2.52 15.30
CA PRO A 560 21.72 -1.17 15.35
C PRO A 560 21.64 -0.47 14.00
N VAL A 561 22.64 -0.68 13.12
CA VAL A 561 22.68 -0.08 11.79
C VAL A 561 21.65 -0.74 10.87
N ASP A 562 21.62 -2.07 10.82
CA ASP A 562 20.66 -2.83 10.00
C ASP A 562 19.21 -2.53 10.37
N MET A 563 18.94 -2.45 11.68
CA MET A 563 17.61 -2.11 12.18
C MET A 563 17.21 -0.67 11.86
N ALA A 564 18.14 0.30 11.90
CA ALA A 564 17.87 1.67 11.48
C ALA A 564 17.63 1.78 9.97
N GLN A 565 18.35 1.00 9.16
CA GLN A 565 18.10 0.89 7.71
C GLN A 565 16.77 0.20 7.39
N LEU A 566 16.25 -0.65 8.28
CA LEU A 566 14.87 -1.14 8.18
C LEU A 566 13.87 -0.08 8.61
N ASP A 567 14.11 0.62 9.72
CA ASP A 567 13.17 1.61 10.27
C ASP A 567 12.93 2.78 9.33
N ILE A 568 13.95 3.22 8.59
CA ILE A 568 13.82 4.35 7.66
C ILE A 568 12.78 4.07 6.58
N THR A 569 12.50 2.79 6.26
CA THR A 569 11.48 2.39 5.28
C THR A 569 10.04 2.59 5.78
N SER A 570 9.87 3.05 7.03
CA SER A 570 8.58 3.59 7.50
C SER A 570 8.26 4.95 6.88
N ARG A 571 9.26 5.63 6.29
CA ARG A 571 9.02 6.83 5.49
C ARG A 571 8.43 6.44 4.13
N PRO A 572 7.53 7.27 3.58
CA PRO A 572 6.92 6.98 2.28
C PRO A 572 7.85 7.21 1.09
N ASP A 573 9.01 7.86 1.28
CA ASP A 573 9.99 8.17 0.25
C ASP A 573 11.30 7.37 0.37
N ALA A 574 11.38 6.38 1.27
CA ALA A 574 12.56 5.56 1.50
C ALA A 574 12.29 4.06 1.33
N PHE A 575 13.12 3.38 0.53
CA PHE A 575 12.90 1.99 0.13
C PHE A 575 14.17 1.17 0.23
N MET A 576 14.10 0.02 0.90
CA MET A 576 15.18 -0.95 0.89
C MET A 576 15.11 -1.79 -0.38
N VAL A 577 16.15 -1.72 -1.22
CA VAL A 577 16.10 -2.30 -2.57
C VAL A 577 16.81 -3.66 -2.69
N ALA A 578 17.88 -3.89 -1.94
CA ALA A 578 18.57 -5.18 -1.85
C ALA A 578 19.62 -5.17 -0.72
N PRO A 579 19.84 -6.27 0.03
CA PRO A 579 20.98 -6.37 0.95
C PRO A 579 22.28 -6.58 0.19
N MET A 580 23.45 -6.20 0.74
CA MET A 580 24.74 -6.38 0.04
C MET A 580 25.47 -7.69 0.41
N PHE A 581 25.14 -8.33 1.53
CA PHE A 581 25.82 -9.54 1.96
C PHE A 581 25.78 -10.72 0.96
N PRO A 582 24.73 -10.94 0.13
CA PRO A 582 24.62 -12.15 -0.67
C PRO A 582 25.76 -12.34 -1.69
N TYR A 583 26.32 -11.25 -2.21
CA TYR A 583 27.15 -11.28 -3.42
C TYR A 583 28.63 -11.60 -3.17
N PRO A 584 29.34 -12.19 -4.15
CA PRO A 584 30.77 -12.49 -4.07
C PRO A 584 31.67 -11.28 -3.77
N GLN A 585 32.78 -11.52 -3.07
CA GLN A 585 33.77 -10.49 -2.71
C GLN A 585 34.99 -10.54 -3.63
N ALA A 586 35.62 -9.38 -3.85
CA ALA A 586 36.76 -9.24 -4.76
C ALA A 586 38.06 -9.85 -4.22
N VAL A 587 38.20 -9.88 -2.88
CA VAL A 587 39.44 -10.24 -2.19
C VAL A 587 39.18 -11.13 -0.98
N ALA A 588 40.22 -11.85 -0.57
CA ALA A 588 40.17 -12.75 0.58
C ALA A 588 39.87 -12.06 1.93
N ALA A 589 40.06 -10.74 2.02
CA ALA A 589 39.78 -9.95 3.22
C ALA A 589 38.28 -9.83 3.56
N LYS A 590 37.39 -10.28 2.66
CA LYS A 590 35.92 -10.34 2.83
C LYS A 590 35.21 -8.99 2.99
N THR A 591 35.84 -7.89 2.57
CA THR A 591 35.36 -6.53 2.79
C THR A 591 34.52 -6.00 1.62
N HIS A 592 35.07 -5.98 0.41
CA HIS A 592 34.46 -5.33 -0.76
C HIS A 592 34.02 -6.31 -1.83
N LYS A 593 33.12 -5.85 -2.71
CA LYS A 593 32.49 -6.68 -3.73
C LYS A 593 33.30 -6.75 -5.02
N SER A 594 33.15 -7.87 -5.70
CA SER A 594 33.74 -8.08 -7.02
C SER A 594 33.07 -7.23 -8.08
N ALA A 595 33.70 -7.03 -9.24
CA ALA A 595 33.14 -6.22 -10.32
C ALA A 595 31.77 -6.75 -10.77
N ASN A 596 31.66 -8.07 -10.99
CA ASN A 596 30.37 -8.71 -11.28
C ASN A 596 29.35 -8.52 -10.15
N ALA A 597 29.78 -8.56 -8.88
CA ALA A 597 28.88 -8.41 -7.73
C ALA A 597 28.30 -6.99 -7.62
N TYR A 598 29.08 -5.93 -7.89
CA TYR A 598 28.54 -4.56 -7.97
C TYR A 598 27.50 -4.44 -9.09
N ARG A 599 27.80 -4.97 -10.27
CA ARG A 599 26.85 -4.97 -11.40
C ARG A 599 25.57 -5.76 -11.06
N TRP A 600 25.72 -6.93 -10.43
CA TRP A 600 24.60 -7.75 -10.00
C TRP A 600 23.73 -7.03 -8.96
N TRP A 601 24.33 -6.44 -7.93
CA TRP A 601 23.58 -5.65 -6.94
C TRP A 601 22.82 -4.50 -7.62
N GLY A 602 23.45 -3.79 -8.57
CA GLY A 602 22.78 -2.76 -9.36
C GLY A 602 21.54 -3.28 -10.10
N CYS A 603 21.60 -4.49 -10.69
CA CYS A 603 20.46 -5.13 -11.34
C CYS A 603 19.33 -5.46 -10.34
N ALA A 604 19.68 -5.97 -9.15
CA ALA A 604 18.71 -6.29 -8.10
C ALA A 604 18.01 -5.02 -7.60
N ALA A 605 18.78 -3.96 -7.35
CA ALA A 605 18.26 -2.66 -6.95
C ALA A 605 17.31 -2.08 -8.02
N ALA A 606 17.70 -2.12 -9.30
CA ALA A 606 16.85 -1.66 -10.39
C ALA A 606 15.55 -2.46 -10.53
N ASN A 607 15.61 -3.77 -10.28
CA ASN A 607 14.41 -4.61 -10.24
C ASN A 607 13.44 -4.13 -9.15
N ALA A 608 13.90 -3.90 -7.93
CA ALA A 608 13.07 -3.36 -6.85
C ALA A 608 12.50 -1.97 -7.18
N VAL A 609 13.35 -1.06 -7.68
CA VAL A 609 12.95 0.30 -8.09
C VAL A 609 11.88 0.28 -9.18
N HIS A 610 12.00 -0.61 -10.17
CA HIS A 610 10.97 -0.75 -11.20
C HIS A 610 9.60 -1.12 -10.62
N HIS A 611 9.54 -2.05 -9.67
CA HIS A 611 8.28 -2.44 -9.02
C HIS A 611 7.65 -1.27 -8.24
N ILE A 612 8.47 -0.46 -7.56
CA ILE A 612 8.03 0.76 -6.88
C ILE A 612 7.34 1.72 -7.87
N TYR A 613 7.94 1.95 -9.05
CA TYR A 613 7.34 2.82 -10.06
C TYR A 613 6.11 2.23 -10.76
N LYS A 614 5.95 0.91 -10.73
CA LYS A 614 4.71 0.24 -11.19
C LYS A 614 3.59 0.29 -10.14
N GLY A 615 3.82 1.00 -9.04
CA GLY A 615 2.84 1.27 -8.00
C GLY A 615 2.78 0.19 -6.91
N MET A 616 3.79 -0.68 -6.80
CA MET A 616 3.84 -1.62 -5.67
C MET A 616 4.29 -0.91 -4.41
N ASN A 617 3.55 -1.13 -3.31
CA ASN A 617 3.91 -0.66 -1.98
C ASN A 617 5.09 -1.50 -1.46
N HIS A 618 6.32 -1.08 -1.78
CA HIS A 618 7.51 -1.89 -1.54
C HIS A 618 7.98 -1.81 -0.08
N SER A 619 7.55 -2.76 0.75
CA SER A 619 8.14 -3.00 2.07
C SER A 619 9.34 -3.94 1.95
N PRO A 620 10.34 -3.84 2.84
CA PRO A 620 11.41 -4.82 2.92
C PRO A 620 10.87 -6.23 3.15
N PHE A 621 11.48 -7.22 2.49
CA PHE A 621 11.32 -8.64 2.81
C PHE A 621 11.89 -8.89 4.22
N ARG A 622 11.04 -9.12 5.22
CA ARG A 622 11.44 -9.23 6.63
C ARG A 622 10.57 -10.20 7.43
N MET A 623 11.00 -10.51 8.66
CA MET A 623 10.17 -11.24 9.62
C MET A 623 8.99 -10.35 10.05
N VAL A 624 7.79 -10.92 10.06
CA VAL A 624 6.59 -10.22 10.55
C VAL A 624 6.55 -10.23 12.06
N LYS A 625 6.77 -11.41 12.66
CA LYS A 625 6.89 -11.63 14.11
C LYS A 625 7.56 -12.97 14.38
N ALA A 626 7.73 -13.32 15.65
CA ALA A 626 8.18 -14.64 16.08
C ALA A 626 7.37 -15.12 17.30
N VAL A 627 6.97 -16.39 17.32
CA VAL A 627 6.14 -16.98 18.40
C VAL A 627 6.79 -18.26 18.92
N TYR A 628 6.98 -18.37 20.23
CA TYR A 628 7.47 -19.56 20.93
C TYR A 628 6.29 -20.33 21.54
N ASP A 629 6.15 -21.61 21.20
CA ASP A 629 5.09 -22.50 21.72
C ASP A 629 5.49 -23.27 23.01
N GLY A 630 6.65 -22.95 23.59
CA GLY A 630 7.26 -23.70 24.70
C GLY A 630 8.27 -24.76 24.26
N THR A 631 8.33 -25.09 22.97
CA THR A 631 9.28 -26.04 22.37
C THR A 631 9.98 -25.47 21.14
N ARG A 632 9.26 -24.80 20.24
CA ARG A 632 9.69 -24.32 18.93
C ARG A 632 9.31 -22.86 18.72
N ILE A 633 10.09 -22.16 17.89
CA ILE A 633 9.81 -20.81 17.45
C ILE A 633 9.31 -20.83 16.01
N TYR A 634 8.20 -20.16 15.75
CA TYR A 634 7.64 -19.96 14.42
C TYR A 634 7.81 -18.52 13.98
N VAL A 635 8.32 -18.34 12.76
CA VAL A 635 8.72 -17.05 12.20
C VAL A 635 8.06 -16.86 10.83
N PRO A 636 6.91 -16.17 10.75
CA PRO A 636 6.34 -15.73 9.49
C PRO A 636 7.16 -14.62 8.82
N PHE A 637 7.26 -14.67 7.50
CA PHE A 637 7.98 -13.70 6.67
C PHE A 637 7.08 -13.03 5.62
N MET A 638 7.37 -11.77 5.30
CA MET A 638 6.74 -11.05 4.18
C MET A 638 7.42 -11.42 2.86
N VAL A 639 7.13 -12.62 2.33
CA VAL A 639 7.83 -13.16 1.15
C VAL A 639 7.38 -12.46 -0.15
N PRO A 640 8.27 -11.75 -0.88
CA PRO A 640 7.89 -11.02 -2.09
C PRO A 640 7.48 -11.94 -3.26
N CYS A 641 8.06 -13.13 -3.35
CA CYS A 641 7.66 -14.17 -4.30
C CYS A 641 7.67 -15.55 -3.60
N PRO A 642 6.55 -15.96 -2.98
CA PRO A 642 6.41 -17.26 -2.34
C PRO A 642 6.66 -18.44 -3.30
N PRO A 643 7.08 -19.61 -2.80
CA PRO A 643 7.39 -19.89 -1.40
C PRO A 643 8.76 -19.34 -0.97
N LEU A 644 9.06 -19.39 0.33
CA LEU A 644 10.42 -19.24 0.86
C LEU A 644 11.36 -20.22 0.18
N ALA A 645 12.58 -19.77 -0.08
CA ALA A 645 13.63 -20.59 -0.64
C ALA A 645 14.94 -20.41 0.13
N ILE A 646 15.71 -21.49 0.21
CA ILE A 646 17.05 -21.48 0.80
C ILE A 646 18.06 -21.27 -0.31
N ARG A 647 18.75 -20.13 -0.29
CA ARG A 647 19.74 -19.75 -1.31
C ARG A 647 21.12 -19.57 -0.66
N PRO A 648 22.20 -20.02 -1.32
CA PRO A 648 23.54 -19.75 -0.82
C PRO A 648 23.83 -18.25 -0.91
N PHE A 649 24.54 -17.73 0.09
CA PHE A 649 25.26 -16.47 -0.04
C PHE A 649 26.76 -16.77 -0.23
N TYR A 650 27.53 -15.79 -0.69
CA TYR A 650 28.94 -16.00 -0.99
C TYR A 650 29.85 -15.52 0.15
N VAL A 651 30.73 -16.40 0.61
CA VAL A 651 31.88 -16.04 1.44
C VAL A 651 33.10 -16.02 0.53
N VAL A 652 33.63 -14.83 0.26
CA VAL A 652 34.55 -14.58 -0.86
C VAL A 652 33.91 -15.01 -2.18
N SER A 653 34.29 -16.17 -2.72
CA SER A 653 33.74 -16.75 -3.95
C SER A 653 33.05 -18.09 -3.72
N THR A 654 32.97 -18.56 -2.47
CA THR A 654 32.39 -19.85 -2.11
C THR A 654 30.92 -19.72 -1.75
N PRO A 655 30.00 -20.35 -2.49
CA PRO A 655 28.58 -20.41 -2.11
C PRO A 655 28.44 -21.20 -0.80
N THR A 656 27.79 -20.60 0.19
CA THR A 656 27.72 -21.09 1.57
C THR A 656 26.27 -21.18 2.02
N ILE A 657 25.90 -22.35 2.57
CA ILE A 657 24.65 -22.57 3.30
C ILE A 657 25.01 -22.90 4.75
N LYS A 658 24.50 -22.12 5.70
CA LYS A 658 24.65 -22.36 7.14
C LYS A 658 23.66 -23.43 7.59
N THR A 659 24.02 -24.25 8.58
CA THR A 659 23.14 -25.33 9.05
C THR A 659 21.85 -24.81 9.69
N ASP A 660 21.92 -23.65 10.33
CA ASP A 660 20.81 -22.92 10.95
C ASP A 660 20.27 -21.80 10.06
N TRP A 661 20.65 -21.79 8.78
CA TRP A 661 20.27 -20.80 7.76
C TRP A 661 20.55 -19.33 8.12
N GLY A 662 21.39 -19.05 9.14
CA GLY A 662 21.72 -17.70 9.58
C GLY A 662 20.97 -17.21 10.81
N PHE A 663 20.25 -18.08 11.52
CA PHE A 663 19.52 -17.72 12.73
C PHE A 663 20.36 -17.81 14.00
N THR A 664 20.09 -16.92 14.95
CA THR A 664 20.62 -16.98 16.32
C THR A 664 19.48 -16.72 17.31
N ILE A 665 19.38 -17.53 18.35
CA ILE A 665 18.45 -17.32 19.46
C ILE A 665 19.25 -16.81 20.66
N ILE A 666 18.77 -15.74 21.29
CA ILE A 666 19.32 -15.20 22.54
C ILE A 666 18.20 -15.25 23.57
N ASP A 667 18.44 -15.92 24.70
CA ASP A 667 17.49 -16.02 25.80
C ASP A 667 18.16 -15.70 27.15
N GLY A 668 17.43 -15.86 28.25
CA GLY A 668 17.92 -15.59 29.60
C GLY A 668 19.08 -16.50 30.07
N THR A 669 19.37 -17.59 29.35
CA THR A 669 20.46 -18.52 29.70
C THR A 669 21.66 -18.39 28.77
N GLY A 670 21.50 -17.81 27.57
CA GLY A 670 22.61 -17.53 26.66
C GLY A 670 22.20 -17.50 25.20
N THR A 671 23.17 -17.81 24.32
CA THR A 671 23.02 -17.75 22.87
C THR A 671 23.06 -19.16 22.25
N LEU A 672 22.18 -19.43 21.29
CA LEU A 672 22.11 -20.66 20.50
C LEU A 672 22.27 -20.35 19.00
N THR A 673 23.11 -21.13 18.31
CA THR A 673 23.39 -21.06 16.87
C THR A 673 23.97 -22.41 16.40
N GLY A 674 24.07 -22.60 15.09
CA GLY A 674 24.64 -23.76 14.43
C GLY A 674 23.83 -25.02 14.73
N ALA A 675 24.53 -26.09 15.09
CA ALA A 675 23.91 -27.38 15.41
C ALA A 675 22.99 -27.36 16.65
N ALA A 676 22.96 -26.25 17.40
CA ALA A 676 22.00 -26.07 18.49
C ALA A 676 20.59 -25.69 18.01
N LEU A 677 20.42 -25.41 16.71
CA LEU A 677 19.14 -25.05 16.10
C LEU A 677 18.83 -26.04 14.96
N ASN A 678 17.63 -26.62 14.97
CA ASN A 678 17.08 -27.28 13.79
C ASN A 678 16.08 -26.34 13.12
N VAL A 679 16.26 -26.06 11.84
CA VAL A 679 15.49 -25.04 11.10
C VAL A 679 14.83 -25.68 9.89
N GLU A 680 13.55 -25.42 9.70
CA GLU A 680 12.74 -26.00 8.63
C GLU A 680 11.70 -24.99 8.10
N ILE A 681 11.32 -25.11 6.82
CA ILE A 681 10.19 -24.36 6.25
C ILE A 681 8.94 -25.21 6.48
N VAL A 682 7.98 -24.71 7.26
CA VAL A 682 6.74 -25.44 7.60
C VAL A 682 5.51 -24.96 6.84
N SER A 683 5.64 -23.83 6.13
CA SER A 683 4.62 -23.25 5.25
C SER A 683 5.30 -22.34 4.22
N PRO A 684 4.66 -21.97 3.08
CA PRO A 684 5.27 -21.12 2.06
C PRO A 684 5.90 -19.83 2.59
N SER A 685 5.45 -19.31 3.74
CA SER A 685 5.95 -18.08 4.34
C SER A 685 6.42 -18.23 5.79
N VAL A 686 6.44 -19.44 6.36
CA VAL A 686 6.75 -19.66 7.79
C VAL A 686 7.95 -20.59 7.97
N VAL A 687 8.93 -20.11 8.72
CA VAL A 687 10.07 -20.91 9.22
C VAL A 687 9.78 -21.38 10.65
N CYS A 688 10.11 -22.64 10.95
CA CYS A 688 10.11 -23.22 12.28
C CYS A 688 11.55 -23.45 12.74
N ILE A 689 11.85 -23.10 13.99
CA ILE A 689 13.15 -23.26 14.62
C ILE A 689 12.96 -24.04 15.92
N THR A 690 13.58 -25.22 16.00
CA THR A 690 13.62 -26.04 17.21
C THR A 690 14.97 -25.84 17.91
N PRO A 691 15.03 -25.12 19.04
CA PRO A 691 16.24 -25.01 19.85
C PRO A 691 16.58 -26.34 20.53
N SER A 692 17.87 -26.58 20.79
CA SER A 692 18.36 -27.79 21.46
C SER A 692 17.98 -27.92 22.94
N ARG A 693 17.39 -26.87 23.51
CA ARG A 693 16.90 -26.81 24.89
C ARG A 693 15.70 -25.87 25.01
N PRO A 694 14.87 -26.01 26.06
CA PRO A 694 13.86 -25.02 26.40
C PRO A 694 14.46 -23.61 26.58
N LEU A 695 13.67 -22.61 26.22
CA LEU A 695 14.05 -21.20 26.31
C LEU A 695 13.42 -20.55 27.53
N SER A 696 14.08 -19.54 28.10
CA SER A 696 13.57 -18.83 29.28
C SER A 696 13.93 -17.34 29.27
N GLY A 697 13.23 -16.55 30.07
CA GLY A 697 13.43 -15.10 30.14
C GLY A 697 13.02 -14.38 28.86
N ASN A 698 13.67 -13.26 28.56
CA ASN A 698 13.41 -12.52 27.33
C ASN A 698 14.08 -13.23 26.14
N ILE A 699 13.27 -13.65 25.17
CA ILE A 699 13.73 -14.39 23.99
C ILE A 699 13.80 -13.42 22.81
N ARG A 700 14.94 -13.45 22.11
CA ARG A 700 15.18 -12.68 20.90
C ARG A 700 15.73 -13.58 19.81
N ILE A 701 15.33 -13.31 18.58
CA ILE A 701 15.87 -13.97 17.39
C ILE A 701 16.57 -12.95 16.51
N ASN A 702 17.74 -13.35 16.00
CA ASN A 702 18.52 -12.61 15.03
C ASN A 702 18.63 -13.41 13.75
N LEU A 703 18.58 -12.71 12.62
CA LEU A 703 18.84 -13.24 11.30
C LEU A 703 20.01 -12.49 10.68
N GLY A 704 21.06 -13.20 10.25
CA GLY A 704 22.21 -12.62 9.53
C GLY A 704 23.18 -11.80 10.38
N ASP A 705 23.42 -12.23 11.61
CA ASP A 705 24.30 -11.53 12.55
C ASP A 705 25.81 -11.79 12.33
N GLN A 706 26.66 -11.24 13.20
CA GLN A 706 28.12 -11.44 13.12
C GLN A 706 28.54 -12.91 13.27
N LEU A 707 27.81 -13.75 14.02
CA LEU A 707 28.13 -15.18 14.17
C LEU A 707 28.03 -15.91 12.82
N HIS A 708 27.20 -15.39 11.93
CA HIS A 708 27.04 -15.88 10.57
C HIS A 708 27.91 -15.16 9.54
N GLY A 709 28.75 -14.22 9.98
CA GLY A 709 29.53 -13.37 9.10
C GLY A 709 28.68 -12.29 8.39
N GLY A 710 27.59 -11.87 9.02
CA GLY A 710 26.67 -10.84 8.54
C GLY A 710 25.81 -11.26 7.36
N GLY A 711 25.45 -12.54 7.26
CA GLY A 711 24.64 -13.07 6.16
C GLY A 711 23.81 -14.29 6.55
N HIS A 712 22.80 -14.61 5.74
CA HIS A 712 21.87 -15.72 5.97
C HIS A 712 21.41 -16.35 4.66
N ASN A 713 20.61 -17.43 4.75
CA ASN A 713 20.17 -18.20 3.57
C ASN A 713 18.68 -18.06 3.22
N ILE A 714 17.92 -17.26 3.99
CA ILE A 714 16.50 -16.99 3.73
C ILE A 714 16.33 -16.05 2.53
N ALA A 715 15.69 -16.56 1.48
CA ALA A 715 15.37 -15.84 0.25
C ALA A 715 13.95 -16.21 -0.23
N ASP A 716 13.51 -15.57 -1.31
CA ASP A 716 12.26 -15.88 -2.00
C ASP A 716 12.48 -16.78 -3.23
N SER A 717 11.38 -17.19 -3.85
CA SER A 717 11.38 -18.05 -5.04
C SER A 717 11.30 -17.28 -6.36
N SER A 718 11.65 -15.98 -6.37
CA SER A 718 11.59 -15.17 -7.58
C SER A 718 12.36 -15.82 -8.74
N PRO A 719 11.72 -16.04 -9.91
CA PRO A 719 12.38 -16.60 -11.09
C PRO A 719 13.15 -15.54 -11.89
N GLN A 720 13.14 -14.27 -11.44
CA GLN A 720 13.69 -13.14 -12.17
C GLN A 720 15.20 -13.29 -12.41
N LYS A 721 15.63 -12.95 -13.62
CA LYS A 721 17.03 -12.98 -14.05
C LYS A 721 17.46 -11.59 -14.53
N ALA A 722 18.72 -11.24 -14.29
CA ALA A 722 19.30 -10.02 -14.81
C ALA A 722 19.49 -10.08 -16.33
N ILE A 723 19.59 -8.90 -16.94
CA ILE A 723 19.96 -8.76 -18.37
C ILE A 723 21.44 -9.06 -18.63
N PHE A 724 22.26 -9.01 -17.58
CA PHE A 724 23.69 -9.27 -17.64
C PHE A 724 24.00 -10.68 -17.17
N ASN A 725 25.01 -11.26 -17.80
CA ASN A 725 25.64 -12.50 -17.37
C ASN A 725 26.86 -12.21 -16.49
N TRP A 726 27.22 -13.17 -15.66
CA TRP A 726 28.54 -13.18 -15.03
C TRP A 726 29.62 -13.32 -16.09
N GLN A 727 30.67 -12.52 -15.98
CA GLN A 727 31.74 -12.47 -16.97
C GLN A 727 33.10 -12.56 -16.30
N TYR A 728 33.88 -13.57 -16.67
CA TYR A 728 35.29 -13.69 -16.27
C TYR A 728 36.18 -13.68 -17.51
N TYR A 729 36.89 -12.58 -17.69
CA TYR A 729 37.80 -12.35 -18.82
C TYR A 729 39.25 -12.69 -18.49
N GLY A 730 39.63 -12.64 -17.21
CA GLY A 730 40.99 -12.93 -16.75
C GLY A 730 42.05 -11.87 -17.12
N ASP A 731 41.62 -10.67 -17.49
CA ASP A 731 42.44 -9.51 -17.86
C ASP A 731 42.10 -8.28 -16.98
N ASN A 732 42.71 -7.12 -17.25
CA ASN A 732 42.39 -5.84 -16.58
C ASN A 732 42.38 -5.90 -15.03
N ASN A 733 43.28 -6.68 -14.45
CA ASN A 733 43.35 -6.94 -13.01
C ASN A 733 42.08 -7.57 -12.42
N GLN A 734 41.27 -8.29 -13.22
CA GLN A 734 40.12 -9.03 -12.70
C GLN A 734 40.62 -10.10 -11.71
N PRO A 735 40.18 -10.07 -10.44
CA PRO A 735 40.63 -11.04 -9.45
C PRO A 735 40.27 -12.47 -9.85
N ALA A 736 41.19 -13.41 -9.65
CA ALA A 736 40.95 -14.83 -9.92
C ALA A 736 39.77 -15.41 -9.10
N TYR A 737 39.43 -14.79 -7.96
CA TYR A 737 38.25 -15.12 -7.16
C TYR A 737 36.93 -14.88 -7.91
N GLU A 738 36.91 -14.07 -8.97
CA GLU A 738 35.75 -13.88 -9.82
C GLU A 738 35.52 -15.03 -10.80
N ASN A 739 36.47 -15.96 -10.95
CA ASN A 739 36.26 -17.15 -11.77
C ASN A 739 35.44 -18.18 -11.00
N ILE A 740 34.11 -18.02 -11.01
CA ILE A 740 33.17 -18.91 -10.31
C ILE A 740 32.46 -19.76 -11.37
N PRO A 741 32.84 -21.05 -11.55
CA PRO A 741 32.35 -21.86 -12.67
C PRO A 741 30.83 -21.99 -12.76
N SER A 742 30.13 -21.98 -11.62
CA SER A 742 28.67 -22.06 -11.58
C SER A 742 27.96 -20.77 -11.97
N LEU A 743 28.68 -19.64 -12.05
CA LEU A 743 28.13 -18.35 -12.45
C LEU A 743 28.56 -17.93 -13.85
N ASN A 744 29.78 -18.29 -14.28
CA ASN A 744 30.34 -17.89 -15.57
C ASN A 744 29.36 -18.06 -16.73
N ASP A 745 29.17 -16.98 -17.50
CA ASP A 745 28.29 -16.87 -18.67
C ASP A 745 26.80 -17.14 -18.40
N ALA A 746 26.40 -17.25 -17.12
CA ALA A 746 25.01 -17.35 -16.71
C ALA A 746 24.45 -15.99 -16.26
N PRO A 747 23.15 -15.73 -16.47
CA PRO A 747 22.51 -14.51 -16.01
C PRO A 747 22.48 -14.46 -14.47
N TYR A 748 22.61 -13.27 -13.91
CA TYR A 748 22.54 -13.14 -12.46
C TYR A 748 21.13 -13.49 -11.93
N PRO A 749 21.01 -14.33 -10.89
CA PRO A 749 19.72 -14.57 -10.26
C PRO A 749 19.27 -13.35 -9.45
N LEU A 750 18.04 -12.87 -9.68
CA LEU A 750 17.46 -11.72 -8.99
C LEU A 750 16.41 -12.15 -7.96
N CYS A 751 16.76 -13.17 -7.16
CA CYS A 751 16.00 -13.53 -5.98
C CYS A 751 16.18 -12.48 -4.87
N ASN A 752 15.13 -12.25 -4.10
CA ASN A 752 15.17 -11.32 -2.98
C ASN A 752 15.62 -12.08 -1.73
N PHE A 753 16.57 -11.52 -0.99
CA PHE A 753 16.95 -12.02 0.33
C PHE A 753 16.18 -11.27 1.40
N ALA A 754 15.81 -11.95 2.48
CA ALA A 754 15.24 -11.29 3.64
C ALA A 754 16.26 -10.28 4.21
N ALA A 755 15.77 -9.31 4.96
CA ALA A 755 16.59 -8.36 5.66
C ALA A 755 17.19 -8.98 6.93
N ILE A 756 18.44 -8.60 7.21
CA ILE A 756 19.10 -8.78 8.49
C ILE A 756 18.26 -8.06 9.55
N GLN A 757 17.84 -8.78 10.57
CA GLN A 757 16.88 -8.25 11.54
C GLN A 757 17.03 -8.93 12.89
N THR A 758 16.72 -8.18 13.95
CA THR A 758 16.52 -8.71 15.29
C THR A 758 15.09 -8.38 15.76
N ILE A 759 14.37 -9.38 16.28
CA ILE A 759 13.03 -9.20 16.86
C ILE A 759 12.90 -9.97 18.17
N ASN A 760 12.04 -9.47 19.06
CA ASN A 760 11.64 -10.21 20.24
C ASN A 760 10.69 -11.35 19.85
N VAL A 761 10.67 -12.41 20.65
CA VAL A 761 9.82 -13.58 20.45
C VAL A 761 8.70 -13.56 21.47
N GLU A 762 7.46 -13.63 20.99
CA GLU A 762 6.26 -13.71 21.82
C GLU A 762 6.09 -15.14 22.37
N THR A 763 5.71 -15.29 23.64
CA THR A 763 5.32 -16.59 24.19
C THR A 763 3.84 -16.82 23.93
N ASN A 764 3.49 -17.90 23.23
CA ASN A 764 2.09 -18.30 23.06
C ASN A 764 1.53 -18.65 24.45
N SER A 765 0.57 -17.85 24.94
CA SER A 765 -0.01 -18.00 26.28
C SER A 765 -1.14 -19.01 26.28
#